data_AF-A0A817KL91-F1
#
_entry.id   AF-A0A817KL91-F1
#
_cell.length_a   1.000
_cell.length_b   1.000
_cell.length_c   1.000
_cell.angle_alpha   90.00
_cell.angle_beta   90.00
_cell.angle_gamma   90.00
#
_symmetry.space_group_name_H-M   'P 1'
#
loop_
_entity.id
_entity.type
_entity.pdbx_description
1 polymer ?
#
loop_
_entity_poly.entity_id
_entity_poly.type
_entity_poly.pdbx_seq_one_letter_code
_entity_poly.pdbx_strand_id
1 'polypeptide(L)'
;MYPYKARKIYPTDANPSFMISGDFNNDNRQDLVVATGDNHKINLFLGNKDQILQTSVTYTVGAYPSSMTSADFNNDGKLDLAVTNSGSASVSILLGYGDGTFRRQIVYVTGQNPCSVISADLNHDYNMDIVVVNKGNNTISLFFGYGNGSFRTPIIYTTVNSPVSVISADFNNDANIDLAVLSRNDKNVSILFGDRNGTFQTKTTFTVGIDPISFISADFNNDSQFDLAVINAERSWVNMFLGNGDGTFQTSLIYTIGEYPSYLISADLNNDGRLDLVVSNLWGGPVSVLLGYGDGSFHRAVTHASGDNLNMMISADFDDDGKLDLVVATSNDNRFILLCGNGDGTFLSQLTHPSGVSPMSVTSADLNNDKKLDLAVVNRDRNMVGILLGYGDGTFGAAATYPVSSYPISVISADLNNDKSLDLVATSAGDHRVCVLLGYGDGEFRTQVKYDVGSYPLSIVSEDFNHDGNIDLAVLNAGESTFSVLLGNGDGTLLTQVKYEVPSSLSAMISADFNDDGNLDIIVSNRDMQCVNIFLGNEDGTFRTSIAYPTGATPSSLVSGDFNDDGKLDLAVANKDGDSVSILLGYGDGNFRSQITYAANSSPTFIISGDFNNDKNLDLIVGSTDKSTLTLLLGKGDGSFRIQITYLIDKSPSSLTSADFNGDGKLDILVASLDSNTISVFLNN
;
A
#
# COMPACT_ATOMS: atom_id res chain seq x y z
N MET A 1 11.29 4.66 -25.01
CA MET A 1 10.75 4.45 -26.40
C MET A 1 9.68 3.31 -26.34
N TYR A 2 9.34 2.38 -27.30
CA TYR A 2 8.14 1.44 -27.16
C TYR A 2 7.85 0.19 -28.13
N PRO A 3 7.72 -1.11 -27.67
CA PRO A 3 7.06 -2.24 -28.45
C PRO A 3 6.56 -3.60 -27.73
N TYR A 4 5.25 -4.05 -27.62
CA TYR A 4 4.84 -5.04 -26.54
C TYR A 4 3.88 -6.35 -26.65
N LYS A 5 3.80 -7.33 -25.65
CA LYS A 5 3.15 -8.76 -25.68
C LYS A 5 2.73 -9.54 -24.31
N ALA A 6 1.66 -10.43 -24.23
CA ALA A 6 1.31 -11.71 -23.41
C ALA A 6 0.77 -11.91 -21.87
N ARG A 7 0.46 -13.17 -21.33
CA ARG A 7 -0.31 -13.58 -20.02
C ARG A 7 -0.44 -15.13 -19.58
N LYS A 8 -0.76 -15.59 -18.29
CA LYS A 8 -0.82 -17.03 -17.67
C LYS A 8 -1.78 -17.50 -16.42
N ILE A 9 -3.01 -18.14 -16.43
CA ILE A 9 -4.09 -18.22 -15.30
C ILE A 9 -4.43 -19.47 -14.34
N TYR A 10 -4.58 -19.43 -12.98
CA TYR A 10 -4.58 -20.60 -11.98
C TYR A 10 -5.70 -20.80 -10.80
N PRO A 11 -6.73 -21.74 -10.67
CA PRO A 11 -7.95 -21.64 -9.76
C PRO A 11 -8.17 -22.44 -8.42
N THR A 12 -9.09 -21.98 -7.50
CA THR A 12 -9.91 -22.80 -6.51
C THR A 12 -11.40 -22.35 -6.16
N ASP A 13 -11.69 -21.40 -5.22
CA ASP A 13 -12.89 -21.38 -4.28
C ASP A 13 -14.15 -20.40 -4.50
N ALA A 14 -14.39 -19.19 -3.87
CA ALA A 14 -15.60 -18.30 -4.17
C ALA A 14 -15.57 -16.72 -3.87
N ASN A 15 -16.74 -16.02 -3.90
CA ASN A 15 -17.04 -14.53 -3.93
C ASN A 15 -15.96 -13.46 -3.53
N PRO A 16 -15.20 -12.87 -4.45
CA PRO A 16 -13.80 -12.65 -4.11
C PRO A 16 -13.25 -11.17 -4.13
N SER A 17 -12.60 -10.57 -3.08
CA SER A 17 -12.03 -9.14 -3.00
C SER A 17 -11.26 -8.53 -1.73
N PHE A 18 -9.97 -8.83 -1.33
CA PHE A 18 -8.79 -8.02 -0.78
C PHE A 18 -7.42 -8.90 -0.46
N MET A 19 -6.07 -8.50 -0.55
CA MET A 19 -4.71 -9.32 -0.54
C MET A 19 -3.35 -8.99 0.33
N ILE A 20 -2.36 -9.85 0.74
CA ILE A 20 -1.19 -9.67 1.73
C ILE A 20 -0.03 -10.72 1.72
N SER A 21 1.22 -10.31 2.09
CA SER A 21 2.56 -10.92 1.87
C SER A 21 3.81 -10.72 2.77
N GLY A 22 4.66 -11.79 2.84
CA GLY A 22 5.99 -12.03 3.51
C GLY A 22 6.14 -13.44 4.20
N ASP A 23 6.82 -13.68 5.36
CA ASP A 23 7.25 -14.96 6.06
C ASP A 23 6.41 -15.55 7.42
N PHE A 24 4.82 -17.31 7.79
CA PHE A 24 3.96 -18.13 8.81
C PHE A 24 4.17 -19.62 9.33
N ASN A 25 5.10 -20.53 8.93
CA ASN A 25 5.26 -21.96 9.42
C ASN A 25 6.27 -22.88 10.32
N ASN A 26 7.54 -22.95 10.83
CA ASN A 26 8.84 -22.26 11.12
C ASN A 26 10.06 -22.86 10.36
N ASP A 27 11.16 -22.10 10.18
CA ASP A 27 12.16 -22.15 9.08
C ASP A 27 11.66 -21.47 7.73
N ASN A 28 11.77 -20.14 7.41
CA ASN A 28 11.26 -19.16 6.33
C ASN A 28 10.94 -19.45 4.81
N ARG A 29 9.92 -18.81 4.12
CA ARG A 29 9.76 -18.40 2.66
C ARG A 29 8.35 -17.73 2.34
N GLN A 30 8.01 -16.97 1.24
CA GLN A 30 6.74 -16.10 1.22
C GLN A 30 5.33 -16.71 0.98
N ASP A 31 4.32 -16.06 1.61
CA ASP A 31 3.13 -16.68 2.23
C ASP A 31 1.73 -15.82 2.24
N LEU A 32 0.66 -16.15 1.39
CA LEU A 32 -0.63 -15.52 0.78
C LEU A 32 -2.06 -15.21 1.55
N VAL A 33 -3.33 -15.50 1.07
CA VAL A 33 -4.71 -15.95 1.71
C VAL A 33 -5.57 -16.42 0.52
N VAL A 34 -6.40 -17.51 0.54
CA VAL A 34 -7.09 -17.99 -0.71
C VAL A 34 -8.59 -18.40 -0.66
N ALA A 35 -9.55 -17.47 -0.82
CA ALA A 35 -10.79 -17.46 0.01
C ALA A 35 -12.23 -17.64 -0.58
N THR A 36 -13.22 -16.90 -0.04
CA THR A 36 -14.63 -16.83 -0.50
C THR A 36 -15.18 -15.38 -0.40
N GLY A 37 -16.46 -15.12 -0.03
CA GLY A 37 -16.99 -13.74 0.15
C GLY A 37 -17.89 -13.32 1.32
N ASP A 38 -18.47 -14.20 2.15
CA ASP A 38 -19.57 -13.83 3.06
C ASP A 38 -19.64 -14.69 4.38
N ASN A 39 -18.53 -15.27 4.88
CA ASN A 39 -18.52 -16.57 5.59
C ASN A 39 -17.62 -16.79 6.85
N HIS A 40 -16.75 -15.89 7.30
CA HIS A 40 -16.07 -15.99 8.63
C HIS A 40 -15.05 -17.17 8.90
N LYS A 41 -14.38 -17.85 7.92
CA LYS A 41 -13.67 -19.18 8.12
C LYS A 41 -12.36 -19.88 7.46
N ILE A 42 -11.46 -19.51 6.48
CA ILE A 42 -11.08 -20.24 5.18
C ILE A 42 -9.80 -21.06 4.89
N ASN A 43 -8.74 -20.50 4.30
CA ASN A 43 -7.78 -21.18 3.43
C ASN A 43 -6.37 -20.51 3.30
N LEU A 44 -5.43 -20.80 4.21
CA LEU A 44 -3.98 -20.64 3.98
C LEU A 44 -3.50 -21.83 3.13
N PHE A 45 -2.30 -21.79 2.56
CA PHE A 45 -1.87 -22.70 1.49
C PHE A 45 -0.29 -22.69 1.39
N LEU A 46 0.55 -23.09 2.39
CA LEU A 46 2.09 -23.11 2.39
C LEU A 46 2.84 -23.90 1.33
N GLY A 47 3.64 -23.17 0.55
CA GLY A 47 4.31 -23.61 -0.65
C GLY A 47 5.41 -24.66 -0.47
N ASN A 48 6.02 -25.08 -1.59
CA ASN A 48 6.93 -26.24 -1.65
C ASN A 48 8.30 -25.86 -2.29
N LYS A 49 8.72 -26.67 -3.26
CA LYS A 49 9.90 -26.59 -4.15
C LYS A 49 9.54 -27.18 -5.54
N ASP A 50 8.25 -27.50 -5.75
CA ASP A 50 7.70 -28.27 -6.88
C ASP A 50 6.28 -27.80 -7.30
N GLN A 51 5.79 -28.28 -8.45
CA GLN A 51 4.76 -27.58 -9.22
C GLN A 51 3.36 -28.22 -9.16
N ILE A 52 2.33 -27.37 -9.22
CA ILE A 52 0.89 -27.63 -8.95
C ILE A 52 0.60 -27.60 -7.44
N LEU A 53 -0.23 -26.63 -7.02
CA LEU A 53 -0.32 -26.20 -5.63
C LEU A 53 -1.21 -27.11 -4.75
N GLN A 54 -0.86 -27.22 -3.45
CA GLN A 54 -1.60 -28.03 -2.45
C GLN A 54 -2.92 -27.31 -1.96
N THR A 55 -3.27 -27.25 -0.65
CA THR A 55 -4.67 -26.99 -0.18
C THR A 55 -4.86 -26.43 1.27
N SER A 56 -6.12 -26.24 1.72
CA SER A 56 -6.55 -25.33 2.81
C SER A 56 -7.32 -25.87 4.07
N VAL A 57 -6.96 -25.41 5.29
CA VAL A 57 -7.41 -25.79 6.68
C VAL A 57 -8.14 -24.69 7.55
N THR A 58 -9.10 -23.96 7.01
CA THR A 58 -10.23 -23.16 7.64
C THR A 58 -10.32 -22.81 9.19
N TYR A 59 -9.99 -21.57 9.71
CA TYR A 59 -10.36 -21.08 11.10
C TYR A 59 -11.07 -19.67 11.20
N THR A 60 -11.56 -19.27 12.41
CA THR A 60 -12.84 -18.54 12.64
C THR A 60 -12.85 -17.27 13.51
N VAL A 61 -13.72 -16.33 13.11
CA VAL A 61 -13.55 -14.89 13.28
C VAL A 61 -14.92 -14.12 13.21
N GLY A 62 -14.98 -12.79 13.36
CA GLY A 62 -16.17 -11.89 13.17
C GLY A 62 -16.85 -11.79 11.77
N ALA A 63 -17.77 -10.83 11.58
CA ALA A 63 -18.84 -10.82 10.57
C ALA A 63 -18.86 -9.79 9.42
N TYR A 64 -19.22 -10.31 8.24
CA TYR A 64 -18.84 -9.87 6.88
C TYR A 64 -17.35 -9.71 6.73
N PRO A 65 -16.65 -10.59 5.96
CA PRO A 65 -15.22 -10.47 5.77
C PRO A 65 -14.73 -10.06 4.31
N SER A 66 -13.68 -9.19 4.16
CA SER A 66 -12.97 -8.54 3.00
C SER A 66 -11.99 -7.31 3.26
N SER A 67 -10.66 -7.46 3.57
CA SER A 67 -9.52 -6.49 3.94
C SER A 67 -8.48 -6.64 5.27
N MET A 68 -7.10 -6.84 5.29
CA MET A 68 -5.96 -6.81 6.34
C MET A 68 -4.46 -6.52 5.84
N THR A 69 -3.37 -6.07 6.60
CA THR A 69 -1.88 -5.70 6.28
C THR A 69 -0.81 -5.78 7.35
N SER A 70 0.48 -5.70 7.03
CA SER A 70 1.57 -6.02 7.93
C SER A 70 2.03 -5.19 9.20
N ALA A 71 2.48 -5.88 10.30
CA ALA A 71 3.50 -5.59 11.38
C ALA A 71 3.93 -6.70 12.41
N ASP A 72 5.14 -6.65 12.99
CA ASP A 72 5.51 -7.35 14.25
C ASP A 72 4.87 -6.63 15.43
N PHE A 73 3.62 -6.96 15.76
CA PHE A 73 2.93 -6.19 16.81
C PHE A 73 3.22 -6.68 18.25
N ASN A 74 4.16 -7.61 18.47
CA ASN A 74 4.84 -7.85 19.75
C ASN A 74 6.34 -8.05 19.50
N ASN A 75 7.32 -7.40 20.27
CA ASN A 75 8.83 -7.45 20.67
C ASN A 75 9.56 -8.45 21.84
N ASP A 76 9.90 -9.83 22.09
CA ASP A 76 9.74 -11.43 21.92
C ASP A 76 9.74 -12.57 20.74
N GLY A 77 9.23 -12.48 19.48
CA GLY A 77 9.67 -13.00 18.15
C GLY A 77 9.17 -12.25 16.85
N LYS A 78 7.92 -11.79 16.65
CA LYS A 78 7.02 -12.44 15.64
C LYS A 78 6.20 -11.47 14.70
N LEU A 79 5.57 -11.95 13.62
CA LEU A 79 5.08 -11.22 12.44
C LEU A 79 3.71 -11.72 11.87
N ASP A 80 2.54 -11.05 11.86
CA ASP A 80 1.35 -11.68 11.18
C ASP A 80 0.14 -11.01 10.51
N LEU A 81 -1.05 -10.89 11.14
CA LEU A 81 -2.36 -11.21 10.51
C LEU A 81 -3.58 -10.88 11.36
N ALA A 82 -4.27 -9.85 10.93
CA ALA A 82 -5.40 -9.28 11.61
C ALA A 82 -6.29 -8.59 10.59
N VAL A 83 -7.62 -8.51 10.72
CA VAL A 83 -8.47 -8.51 9.53
C VAL A 83 -9.87 -7.92 9.71
N THR A 84 -10.42 -7.18 8.72
CA THR A 84 -11.09 -5.88 8.96
C THR A 84 -12.65 -5.61 8.88
N ASN A 85 -13.62 -6.43 9.35
CA ASN A 85 -15.10 -6.41 9.05
C ASN A 85 -15.90 -5.09 8.84
N SER A 86 -16.56 -4.96 7.69
CA SER A 86 -17.72 -4.03 7.51
C SER A 86 -18.89 -4.29 8.47
N GLY A 87 -19.26 -5.56 8.66
CA GLY A 87 -20.54 -5.96 9.25
C GLY A 87 -20.55 -6.09 10.76
N SER A 88 -19.43 -5.81 11.43
CA SER A 88 -19.28 -6.00 12.89
C SER A 88 -18.97 -4.73 13.67
N ALA A 89 -18.49 -3.65 13.03
CA ALA A 89 -18.09 -2.42 13.73
C ALA A 89 -17.15 -2.69 14.93
N SER A 90 -16.17 -3.57 14.69
CA SER A 90 -15.19 -4.07 15.66
C SER A 90 -13.96 -4.61 14.87
N VAL A 91 -12.80 -4.99 15.49
CA VAL A 91 -11.42 -4.81 14.92
C VAL A 91 -10.28 -5.95 14.79
N SER A 92 -10.53 -7.21 14.43
CA SER A 92 -9.92 -8.59 14.62
C SER A 92 -8.43 -9.09 14.59
N ILE A 93 -8.07 -10.03 15.52
CA ILE A 93 -6.97 -11.08 15.48
C ILE A 93 -7.20 -12.35 16.33
N LEU A 94 -6.36 -13.41 16.22
CA LEU A 94 -6.12 -14.70 16.95
C LEU A 94 -4.91 -14.69 18.02
N LEU A 95 -3.97 -15.64 18.29
CA LEU A 95 -2.87 -15.58 19.38
C LEU A 95 -1.63 -16.53 19.01
N GLY A 96 -0.33 -16.40 19.43
CA GLY A 96 0.86 -16.97 18.67
C GLY A 96 2.00 -17.92 19.18
N TYR A 97 2.81 -18.62 18.33
CA TYR A 97 3.81 -19.69 18.72
C TYR A 97 5.09 -19.91 17.86
N GLY A 98 5.01 -20.59 16.70
CA GLY A 98 6.16 -21.28 16.08
C GLY A 98 5.99 -21.76 14.64
N ASP A 99 4.85 -22.33 14.28
CA ASP A 99 4.88 -23.67 13.68
C ASP A 99 3.83 -23.91 12.60
N GLY A 100 3.26 -22.83 12.07
CA GLY A 100 2.17 -22.99 11.15
C GLY A 100 0.92 -23.55 11.83
N THR A 101 0.33 -22.74 12.69
CA THR A 101 -1.08 -22.73 13.14
C THR A 101 -1.42 -21.31 13.59
N PHE A 102 -2.61 -20.97 14.14
CA PHE A 102 -2.87 -19.76 14.99
C PHE A 102 -3.75 -20.09 16.23
N ARG A 103 -3.62 -19.34 17.35
CA ARG A 103 -4.55 -19.41 18.52
C ARG A 103 -5.84 -18.58 18.26
N ARG A 104 -6.55 -17.98 19.24
CA ARG A 104 -8.00 -17.58 19.13
C ARG A 104 -8.34 -16.11 19.46
N GLN A 105 -9.34 -15.51 18.79
CA GLN A 105 -9.62 -14.07 18.84
C GLN A 105 -10.07 -13.36 20.13
N ILE A 106 -9.67 -12.10 20.32
CA ILE A 106 -10.11 -11.18 21.42
C ILE A 106 -10.72 -9.93 20.78
N VAL A 107 -11.66 -9.23 21.43
CA VAL A 107 -12.61 -8.23 20.86
C VAL A 107 -12.76 -6.94 21.73
N TYR A 108 -12.98 -5.76 21.12
CA TYR A 108 -13.37 -4.39 21.59
C TYR A 108 -14.42 -3.77 20.60
N VAL A 109 -14.58 -2.44 20.37
CA VAL A 109 -15.68 -1.84 19.52
C VAL A 109 -15.36 -0.49 18.80
N THR A 110 -16.09 -0.13 17.72
CA THR A 110 -15.95 1.12 16.91
C THR A 110 -17.23 1.73 16.29
N GLY A 111 -17.09 2.80 15.50
CA GLY A 111 -18.03 3.20 14.43
C GLY A 111 -18.27 2.14 13.31
N GLN A 112 -18.86 2.53 12.18
CA GLN A 112 -19.75 1.71 11.33
C GLN A 112 -19.32 1.53 9.86
N ASN A 113 -19.60 0.35 9.26
CA ASN A 113 -19.14 -0.11 7.93
C ASN A 113 -17.71 0.33 7.55
N PRO A 114 -16.68 -0.42 7.98
CA PRO A 114 -15.27 -0.03 7.81
C PRO A 114 -14.43 -0.01 6.30
N CYS A 115 -12.93 -1.45 5.19
CA CYS A 115 -11.91 -1.67 4.06
C CYS A 115 -10.62 -0.85 3.68
N SER A 116 -9.44 -1.56 3.71
CA SER A 116 -8.06 -1.39 3.11
C SER A 116 -6.85 -0.93 4.03
N VAL A 117 -5.48 -1.32 3.98
CA VAL A 117 -4.44 -1.46 5.17
C VAL A 117 -2.86 -1.11 5.43
N ILE A 118 -2.43 -0.22 6.37
CA ILE A 118 -0.98 0.30 6.55
C ILE A 118 -0.13 0.06 7.88
N SER A 119 0.87 0.91 8.29
CA SER A 119 2.04 0.64 9.14
C SER A 119 3.32 1.62 9.10
N ALA A 120 3.57 2.72 9.85
CA ALA A 120 4.95 3.09 10.36
C ALA A 120 5.01 4.00 11.65
N ASP A 121 6.11 4.13 12.43
CA ASP A 121 6.06 4.66 13.83
C ASP A 121 5.95 6.20 13.99
N LEU A 122 4.70 6.67 13.96
CA LEU A 122 4.24 8.03 14.32
C LEU A 122 4.33 8.44 15.82
N ASN A 123 5.02 7.69 16.69
CA ASN A 123 5.18 7.89 18.15
C ASN A 123 6.65 7.71 18.49
N HIS A 124 7.51 7.64 17.49
CA HIS A 124 8.80 6.97 17.37
C HIS A 124 9.26 5.85 18.31
N ASP A 125 8.80 5.67 19.57
CA ASP A 125 9.59 4.98 20.61
C ASP A 125 9.78 3.45 20.54
N TYR A 126 9.76 2.90 19.32
CA TYR A 126 10.25 1.61 18.83
C TYR A 126 9.26 0.48 18.64
N ASN A 127 7.96 0.68 18.37
CA ASN A 127 7.25 -0.42 17.72
C ASN A 127 5.90 -0.17 16.98
N MET A 128 5.20 -1.26 16.66
CA MET A 128 4.30 -1.48 15.56
C MET A 128 2.83 -1.55 15.89
N ASP A 129 2.02 -0.81 15.14
CA ASP A 129 0.69 -0.34 15.51
C ASP A 129 -0.21 0.04 14.34
N ILE A 130 -1.29 0.79 14.58
CA ILE A 130 -2.58 0.53 14.01
C ILE A 130 -3.62 1.65 14.10
N VAL A 131 -3.82 2.34 13.01
CA VAL A 131 -4.82 3.39 12.91
C VAL A 131 -5.82 2.97 11.77
N VAL A 132 -7.07 3.48 11.65
CA VAL A 132 -8.26 2.61 11.35
C VAL A 132 -9.66 3.19 10.84
N VAL A 133 -10.35 2.67 9.77
CA VAL A 133 -11.45 3.31 8.93
C VAL A 133 -12.96 2.92 8.89
N ASN A 134 -13.85 3.53 9.65
CA ASN A 134 -15.32 3.47 9.40
C ASN A 134 -15.86 4.32 8.22
N LYS A 135 -15.93 3.73 7.02
CA LYS A 135 -16.62 4.32 5.86
C LYS A 135 -18.06 4.71 6.07
N GLY A 136 -18.78 4.03 6.94
CA GLY A 136 -20.21 4.22 7.21
C GLY A 136 -20.58 5.28 8.24
N ASN A 137 -19.66 5.81 9.04
CA ASN A 137 -19.93 6.99 9.89
C ASN A 137 -18.93 8.15 9.76
N ASN A 138 -17.95 8.05 8.86
CA ASN A 138 -17.06 9.15 8.45
C ASN A 138 -16.29 9.75 9.65
N THR A 139 -15.15 9.14 9.98
CA THR A 139 -14.42 9.25 11.27
C THR A 139 -12.90 8.94 11.04
N ILE A 140 -11.93 8.66 11.99
CA ILE A 140 -10.47 8.15 11.94
C ILE A 140 -9.86 7.50 13.26
N SER A 141 -9.95 6.21 13.60
CA SER A 141 -9.64 5.66 14.96
C SER A 141 -8.20 5.56 15.51
N LEU A 142 -8.12 5.37 16.84
CA LEU A 142 -6.92 5.28 17.71
C LEU A 142 -7.07 4.23 18.79
N PHE A 143 -6.01 3.61 19.34
CA PHE A 143 -5.93 2.97 20.68
C PHE A 143 -4.46 3.21 21.27
N PHE A 144 -3.93 2.75 22.45
CA PHE A 144 -2.45 2.88 22.88
C PHE A 144 -1.82 1.63 23.66
N GLY A 145 -0.65 0.98 23.39
CA GLY A 145 -0.51 -0.51 23.16
C GLY A 145 0.24 -1.63 23.98
N TYR A 146 0.70 -1.39 25.20
CA TYR A 146 1.18 -2.27 26.30
C TYR A 146 2.46 -3.12 26.38
N GLY A 147 2.76 -4.08 25.51
CA GLY A 147 3.97 -4.92 25.74
C GLY A 147 3.98 -6.31 25.11
N ASN A 148 2.83 -6.76 24.63
CA ASN A 148 2.39 -8.08 25.08
C ASN A 148 1.20 -8.72 24.38
N GLY A 149 0.12 -7.96 24.22
CA GLY A 149 -1.19 -8.52 24.49
C GLY A 149 -2.40 -7.59 24.37
N SER A 150 -2.30 -6.27 24.20
CA SER A 150 -3.45 -5.35 24.46
C SER A 150 -3.12 -3.85 24.38
N PHE A 151 -4.09 -2.94 24.23
CA PHE A 151 -3.95 -1.47 24.23
C PHE A 151 -4.96 -0.68 25.12
N ARG A 152 -4.90 0.65 25.01
CA ARG A 152 -5.77 1.72 25.52
C ARG A 152 -6.94 2.00 24.57
N THR A 153 -7.98 2.57 25.13
CA THR A 153 -9.30 2.88 24.57
C THR A 153 -9.28 3.97 23.48
N PRO A 154 -10.21 3.97 22.51
CA PRO A 154 -10.14 4.88 21.38
C PRO A 154 -10.38 6.35 21.67
N ILE A 155 -9.53 7.19 21.08
CA ILE A 155 -9.83 8.61 20.86
C ILE A 155 -10.64 8.73 19.57
N ILE A 156 -11.51 9.76 19.49
CA ILE A 156 -12.64 9.85 18.55
C ILE A 156 -12.86 11.26 17.96
N TYR A 157 -12.88 11.43 16.64
CA TYR A 157 -13.41 12.62 15.92
C TYR A 157 -13.95 12.28 14.46
N THR A 158 -14.26 13.23 13.55
CA THR A 158 -15.38 13.19 12.53
C THR A 158 -15.17 13.81 11.13
N THR A 159 -15.84 13.33 10.06
CA THR A 159 -15.34 13.53 8.68
C THR A 159 -16.28 13.64 7.46
N VAL A 160 -15.71 13.91 6.25
CA VAL A 160 -16.36 13.64 4.95
C VAL A 160 -16.40 12.15 4.63
N ASN A 161 -17.62 11.66 4.63
CA ASN A 161 -18.29 11.07 3.47
C ASN A 161 -17.45 10.09 2.63
N SER A 162 -17.41 8.82 3.07
CA SER A 162 -17.03 7.62 2.27
C SER A 162 -15.52 7.32 2.03
N PRO A 163 -14.74 7.02 3.08
CA PRO A 163 -13.28 6.71 3.05
C PRO A 163 -12.80 5.26 2.67
N VAL A 164 -11.54 5.04 2.17
CA VAL A 164 -11.14 3.72 1.54
C VAL A 164 -9.67 3.09 1.33
N SER A 165 -8.41 3.64 1.43
CA SER A 165 -7.08 2.84 1.43
C SER A 165 -5.72 3.66 1.58
N VAL A 166 -4.46 3.18 1.90
CA VAL A 166 -3.19 3.92 2.41
C VAL A 166 -1.77 3.35 2.04
N ILE A 167 -0.64 3.90 2.56
CA ILE A 167 0.85 3.54 2.55
C ILE A 167 1.63 4.13 3.76
N SER A 168 2.93 3.94 4.16
CA SER A 168 3.42 4.37 5.55
C SER A 168 4.67 5.24 6.01
N ALA A 169 4.77 6.56 5.79
CA ALA A 169 5.63 7.68 6.29
C ALA A 169 5.55 8.99 5.47
N ASP A 170 6.23 9.99 5.99
CA ASP A 170 7.27 10.83 5.40
C ASP A 170 6.97 11.54 4.12
N PHE A 171 7.03 12.87 4.18
CA PHE A 171 6.63 13.67 3.06
C PHE A 171 7.24 15.04 2.94
N ASN A 172 7.63 15.60 4.07
CA ASN A 172 7.31 16.99 4.30
C ASN A 172 8.30 17.72 5.20
N ASN A 173 9.55 17.29 5.21
CA ASN A 173 10.64 18.14 5.67
C ASN A 173 10.71 18.32 7.20
N ASP A 174 10.33 17.32 8.02
CA ASP A 174 10.48 17.34 9.49
C ASP A 174 10.74 16.07 10.38
N ALA A 175 11.15 14.90 9.84
CA ALA A 175 11.63 13.68 10.55
C ALA A 175 10.74 12.63 11.37
N ASN A 176 9.44 12.30 11.19
CA ASN A 176 8.62 11.34 12.07
C ASN A 176 7.26 10.78 11.45
N ILE A 177 6.73 9.53 11.38
CA ILE A 177 5.72 8.99 10.32
C ILE A 177 4.28 9.58 9.98
N ASP A 178 3.91 10.01 8.72
CA ASP A 178 2.49 10.28 8.20
C ASP A 178 2.15 10.25 6.66
N LEU A 179 0.99 10.78 6.15
CA LEU A 179 -0.10 10.45 5.13
C LEU A 179 -0.54 11.38 3.95
N ALA A 180 -1.58 10.99 3.15
CA ALA A 180 -2.65 11.85 2.56
C ALA A 180 -3.74 11.11 1.71
N VAL A 181 -4.93 11.67 1.40
CA VAL A 181 -6.19 10.89 1.56
C VAL A 181 -7.39 11.11 0.59
N LEU A 182 -8.20 10.06 0.31
CA LEU A 182 -9.47 9.99 -0.48
C LEU A 182 -10.81 10.07 0.26
N SER A 183 -11.79 10.90 -0.12
CA SER A 183 -13.22 10.60 0.12
C SER A 183 -13.86 10.13 -1.18
N ARG A 184 -14.57 9.00 -1.21
CA ARG A 184 -15.24 8.51 -2.41
C ARG A 184 -16.41 9.41 -2.84
N ASN A 185 -17.20 9.91 -1.88
CA ASN A 185 -18.46 10.63 -2.15
C ASN A 185 -18.31 12.15 -2.25
N ASP A 186 -17.66 12.79 -1.27
CA ASP A 186 -17.39 14.23 -1.26
C ASP A 186 -16.09 14.57 -1.96
N LYS A 187 -15.24 13.57 -2.18
CA LYS A 187 -14.15 13.65 -3.15
C LYS A 187 -12.89 14.33 -2.59
N ASN A 188 -12.28 13.85 -1.46
CA ASN A 188 -11.34 14.68 -0.62
C ASN A 188 -10.17 14.14 0.28
N VAL A 189 -9.16 15.02 0.60
CA VAL A 189 -8.02 15.08 1.58
C VAL A 189 -8.32 16.15 2.62
N SER A 190 -7.65 16.20 3.77
CA SER A 190 -7.39 17.44 4.53
C SER A 190 -6.45 17.18 5.72
N ILE A 191 -5.15 17.42 5.68
CA ILE A 191 -4.06 17.11 6.68
C ILE A 191 -4.27 17.60 8.16
N LEU A 192 -3.43 17.19 9.13
CA LEU A 192 -3.29 17.68 10.51
C LEU A 192 -1.80 17.97 10.85
N PHE A 193 -1.49 19.00 11.66
CA PHE A 193 -0.13 19.54 11.80
C PHE A 193 0.49 19.04 13.12
N GLY A 194 1.56 18.28 13.09
CA GLY A 194 2.20 17.68 14.24
C GLY A 194 3.16 18.52 15.09
N ASP A 195 4.19 17.90 15.70
CA ASP A 195 4.14 17.43 17.08
C ASP A 195 5.43 16.54 17.53
N ARG A 196 6.30 16.41 18.65
CA ARG A 196 6.72 16.90 20.08
C ARG A 196 6.40 16.08 21.44
N ASN A 197 5.20 16.22 22.09
CA ASN A 197 4.62 15.52 23.31
C ASN A 197 3.34 14.54 23.24
N GLY A 198 2.06 14.91 22.97
CA GLY A 198 1.22 14.08 22.04
C GLY A 198 -0.04 14.66 21.30
N THR A 199 -0.08 14.86 19.94
CA THR A 199 -1.23 15.40 19.10
C THR A 199 -1.06 15.45 17.54
N PHE A 200 -2.00 16.10 16.81
CA PHE A 200 -1.83 16.76 15.48
C PHE A 200 -2.79 17.97 15.27
N GLN A 201 -2.66 18.87 14.26
CA GLN A 201 -3.50 20.12 14.09
C GLN A 201 -3.80 20.75 12.67
N THR A 202 -3.65 22.04 12.28
CA THR A 202 -4.49 22.73 11.21
C THR A 202 -3.81 23.11 9.87
N LYS A 203 -4.52 23.55 8.78
CA LYS A 203 -4.49 22.82 7.48
C LYS A 203 -4.77 23.60 6.05
N THR A 204 -4.52 23.06 4.79
CA THR A 204 -4.68 23.32 3.20
C THR A 204 -5.46 22.33 2.19
N THR A 205 -6.11 22.61 1.02
CA THR A 205 -6.62 21.64 -0.09
C THR A 205 -7.21 22.13 -1.52
N PHE A 206 -7.68 21.28 -2.51
CA PHE A 206 -7.97 21.62 -3.98
C PHE A 206 -8.79 20.53 -4.82
N THR A 207 -8.64 20.32 -6.16
CA THR A 207 -9.70 19.75 -7.10
C THR A 207 -9.42 18.52 -8.10
N VAL A 208 -10.01 17.27 -8.06
CA VAL A 208 -10.08 16.13 -9.09
C VAL A 208 -11.37 15.28 -9.29
N GLY A 209 -12.35 15.64 -10.12
CA GLY A 209 -13.23 14.64 -10.73
C GLY A 209 -14.18 13.80 -9.86
N ILE A 210 -14.47 12.56 -10.31
CA ILE A 210 -15.53 11.63 -9.87
C ILE A 210 -15.03 10.17 -9.48
N ASP A 211 -15.28 9.67 -8.23
CA ASP A 211 -15.43 8.25 -7.71
C ASP A 211 -14.34 7.17 -7.21
N PRO A 212 -13.20 7.43 -6.53
CA PRO A 212 -12.20 6.43 -5.96
C PRO A 212 -12.36 5.36 -4.86
N ILE A 213 -11.26 4.55 -4.71
CA ILE A 213 -10.95 3.40 -3.81
C ILE A 213 -9.49 3.38 -3.20
N SER A 214 -8.46 2.64 -3.69
CA SER A 214 -7.28 2.19 -2.84
C SER A 214 -5.90 2.98 -2.83
N PHE A 215 -4.83 2.65 -2.01
CA PHE A 215 -3.51 3.37 -1.79
C PHE A 215 -2.07 2.64 -1.75
N ILE A 216 -0.89 3.26 -2.16
CA ILE A 216 0.49 2.67 -2.55
C ILE A 216 1.86 3.37 -2.17
N SER A 217 2.96 2.56 -2.06
CA SER A 217 4.40 2.75 -1.69
C SER A 217 5.46 2.07 -2.61
N ALA A 218 6.69 2.62 -2.80
CA ALA A 218 7.96 1.94 -3.22
C ALA A 218 9.27 2.83 -3.26
N ASP A 219 10.03 2.89 -4.39
CA ASP A 219 11.49 3.24 -4.54
C ASP A 219 11.75 4.47 -5.48
N PHE A 220 12.99 5.05 -5.58
CA PHE A 220 13.25 6.41 -6.15
C PHE A 220 14.52 6.77 -7.02
N ASN A 221 14.96 8.05 -7.02
CA ASN A 221 15.73 8.77 -8.08
C ASN A 221 17.07 9.43 -7.59
N ASN A 222 17.16 10.77 -7.62
CA ASN A 222 18.31 11.63 -7.33
C ASN A 222 17.74 12.96 -6.76
N ASP A 223 16.87 13.65 -7.51
CA ASP A 223 15.79 14.50 -6.98
C ASP A 223 14.65 13.51 -6.66
N SER A 224 14.72 12.95 -5.45
CA SER A 224 14.13 11.64 -5.16
C SER A 224 12.63 11.63 -4.86
N GLN A 225 11.85 12.62 -5.28
CA GLN A 225 10.56 13.04 -4.68
C GLN A 225 9.61 12.13 -3.91
N PHE A 226 8.73 12.77 -3.13
CA PHE A 226 7.56 12.11 -2.57
C PHE A 226 6.43 11.76 -3.54
N ASP A 227 6.67 11.07 -4.66
CA ASP A 227 5.93 11.18 -5.91
C ASP A 227 5.36 9.87 -6.59
N LEU A 228 4.53 9.88 -7.66
CA LEU A 228 3.11 9.33 -7.69
C LEU A 228 2.45 8.41 -8.75
N ALA A 229 1.24 7.93 -8.32
CA ALA A 229 0.08 7.28 -9.01
C ALA A 229 -1.35 7.80 -8.50
N VAL A 230 -2.64 7.30 -8.74
CA VAL A 230 -4.00 7.79 -8.14
C VAL A 230 -5.48 7.42 -8.67
N ILE A 231 -6.52 6.75 -8.06
CA ILE A 231 -7.80 6.23 -8.77
C ILE A 231 -9.32 6.76 -8.67
N ASN A 232 -10.37 6.03 -9.25
CA ASN A 232 -11.91 6.15 -9.35
C ASN A 232 -12.92 4.90 -9.52
N ALA A 233 -14.02 4.92 -10.36
CA ALA A 233 -15.10 3.89 -10.54
C ALA A 233 -16.13 3.92 -11.78
N GLU A 234 -15.99 4.72 -12.87
CA GLU A 234 -16.89 4.88 -14.09
C GLU A 234 -16.18 5.12 -15.51
N ARG A 235 -16.82 5.80 -16.49
CA ARG A 235 -16.47 6.93 -17.44
C ARG A 235 -15.17 7.28 -18.33
N SER A 236 -13.91 6.78 -18.28
CA SER A 236 -12.77 7.04 -19.29
C SER A 236 -11.75 8.27 -19.15
N TRP A 237 -10.44 8.19 -18.70
CA TRP A 237 -9.29 9.17 -18.44
C TRP A 237 -8.53 9.36 -17.00
N VAL A 238 -7.45 8.63 -16.52
CA VAL A 238 -6.37 8.85 -15.40
C VAL A 238 -5.37 10.08 -15.43
N ASN A 239 -4.73 10.49 -14.29
CA ASN A 239 -4.64 11.95 -13.92
C ASN A 239 -3.62 12.59 -12.94
N MET A 240 -2.64 13.39 -13.39
CA MET A 240 -1.24 13.22 -12.94
C MET A 240 -0.48 14.31 -12.19
N PHE A 241 0.37 13.94 -11.23
CA PHE A 241 0.59 14.68 -10.00
C PHE A 241 2.04 14.78 -9.49
N LEU A 242 2.75 15.92 -9.67
CA LEU A 242 4.20 16.05 -9.33
C LEU A 242 4.57 16.81 -8.07
N GLY A 243 5.85 16.78 -7.73
CA GLY A 243 6.42 17.22 -6.47
C GLY A 243 7.15 18.52 -6.31
N ASN A 244 7.19 19.01 -5.07
CA ASN A 244 7.84 20.27 -4.72
C ASN A 244 8.39 20.29 -3.29
N GLY A 245 7.66 19.80 -2.27
CA GLY A 245 8.02 20.08 -0.88
C GLY A 245 6.98 20.02 0.23
N ASP A 246 5.83 20.63 0.06
CA ASP A 246 5.20 21.42 1.13
C ASP A 246 3.78 20.95 1.54
N GLY A 247 3.30 19.88 0.91
CA GLY A 247 2.01 19.27 1.23
C GLY A 247 1.23 18.66 0.06
N THR A 248 1.29 19.27 -1.13
CA THR A 248 0.33 19.14 -2.27
C THR A 248 1.01 19.52 -3.61
N PHE A 249 0.51 19.16 -4.82
CA PHE A 249 1.36 18.81 -6.00
C PHE A 249 1.08 19.32 -7.49
N GLN A 250 1.61 18.82 -8.64
CA GLN A 250 1.75 19.67 -9.88
C GLN A 250 0.89 19.66 -11.19
N THR A 251 1.47 19.25 -12.33
CA THR A 251 1.22 19.69 -13.74
C THR A 251 0.31 18.73 -14.51
N SER A 252 -0.97 18.65 -14.17
CA SER A 252 -1.69 17.40 -14.47
C SER A 252 -1.97 17.02 -15.92
N LEU A 253 -2.12 15.71 -16.06
CA LEU A 253 -1.70 15.00 -17.25
C LEU A 253 -2.46 13.68 -17.35
N ILE A 254 -2.68 13.19 -18.59
CA ILE A 254 -3.83 12.35 -18.87
C ILE A 254 -3.77 11.52 -20.18
N TYR A 255 -3.98 10.19 -20.17
CA TYR A 255 -3.70 9.21 -21.28
C TYR A 255 -4.71 8.06 -21.65
N THR A 256 -5.94 8.30 -22.13
CA THR A 256 -7.11 7.34 -22.07
C THR A 256 -6.82 5.83 -21.96
N ILE A 257 -7.40 5.07 -21.01
CA ILE A 257 -7.46 3.58 -20.99
C ILE A 257 -8.90 3.06 -21.16
N GLY A 258 -9.13 1.74 -21.13
CA GLY A 258 -10.47 1.13 -21.18
C GLY A 258 -11.44 1.60 -20.07
N GLU A 259 -12.65 0.99 -20.03
CA GLU A 259 -13.89 1.50 -19.39
C GLU A 259 -13.92 1.58 -17.83
N TYR A 260 -14.88 0.91 -17.16
CA TYR A 260 -15.23 0.96 -15.72
C TYR A 260 -14.51 -0.09 -14.82
N PRO A 261 -14.13 0.15 -13.52
CA PRO A 261 -12.69 0.32 -13.13
C PRO A 261 -12.18 0.31 -11.59
N SER A 262 -11.12 -0.46 -11.19
CA SER A 262 -10.24 -0.40 -9.95
C SER A 262 -9.02 -1.43 -9.90
N TYR A 263 -7.76 -1.23 -9.31
CA TYR A 263 -6.31 -1.89 -9.16
C TYR A 263 -4.75 -1.17 -9.37
N LEU A 264 -3.91 -0.34 -8.59
CA LEU A 264 -2.53 0.37 -8.48
C LEU A 264 -1.87 0.34 -6.93
N ILE A 265 -0.62 -0.06 -6.37
CA ILE A 265 0.08 -0.88 -5.16
C ILE A 265 0.94 -2.27 -5.36
N SER A 266 2.27 -2.64 -5.14
CA SER A 266 3.73 -2.13 -4.88
C SER A 266 4.95 -3.04 -5.48
N ALA A 267 6.22 -2.57 -5.85
CA ALA A 267 7.52 -3.20 -6.46
C ALA A 267 7.93 -3.25 -8.04
N ASP A 268 9.15 -3.48 -8.62
CA ASP A 268 9.37 -3.68 -10.14
C ASP A 268 10.17 -4.89 -10.68
N LEU A 269 11.06 -4.70 -11.69
CA LEU A 269 10.89 -5.22 -13.07
C LEU A 269 12.05 -5.19 -14.09
N ASN A 270 12.91 -4.16 -14.28
CA ASN A 270 13.66 -4.15 -15.57
C ASN A 270 15.15 -3.78 -15.93
N ASN A 271 15.96 -3.07 -15.17
CA ASN A 271 17.22 -2.40 -15.56
C ASN A 271 17.43 -1.67 -17.05
N ASP A 272 17.81 -0.43 -17.67
CA ASP A 272 18.52 1.01 -17.66
C ASP A 272 18.15 2.43 -17.00
N GLY A 273 16.94 2.94 -16.70
CA GLY A 273 16.64 3.94 -15.62
C GLY A 273 15.26 4.64 -15.69
N ARG A 274 14.10 3.96 -15.39
CA ARG A 274 12.74 4.38 -15.86
C ARG A 274 11.46 3.96 -15.01
N LEU A 275 11.36 4.28 -13.71
CA LEU A 275 10.62 3.69 -12.51
C LEU A 275 9.04 3.47 -12.40
N ASP A 276 8.35 2.64 -13.20
CA ASP A 276 6.95 2.80 -13.72
C ASP A 276 5.65 2.03 -13.18
N LEU A 277 4.48 2.09 -13.91
CA LEU A 277 3.13 1.41 -13.76
C LEU A 277 2.33 0.76 -15.01
N VAL A 278 1.39 -0.20 -14.79
CA VAL A 278 0.66 -1.16 -15.72
C VAL A 278 -0.90 -1.09 -15.73
N VAL A 279 -1.65 -2.19 -15.96
CA VAL A 279 -2.92 -2.57 -15.28
C VAL A 279 -3.23 -4.08 -15.23
N SER A 280 -4.34 -4.42 -14.55
CA SER A 280 -5.04 -5.71 -14.66
C SER A 280 -6.39 -5.74 -15.43
N ASN A 281 -7.65 -5.97 -14.95
CA ASN A 281 -8.85 -5.09 -15.23
C ASN A 281 -10.17 -5.22 -14.38
N LEU A 282 -11.23 -4.42 -14.66
CA LEU A 282 -12.65 -4.62 -14.24
C LEU A 282 -13.56 -5.09 -15.41
N TRP A 283 -14.61 -5.86 -15.14
CA TRP A 283 -15.45 -6.65 -16.05
C TRP A 283 -14.81 -7.04 -17.39
N GLY A 284 -14.04 -8.13 -17.34
CA GLY A 284 -13.43 -8.89 -18.46
C GLY A 284 -12.39 -8.19 -19.36
N GLY A 285 -12.27 -6.85 -19.31
CA GLY A 285 -11.30 -6.09 -20.11
C GLY A 285 -9.84 -6.50 -19.81
N PRO A 286 -8.87 -6.39 -20.74
CA PRO A 286 -7.54 -7.02 -20.60
C PRO A 286 -6.49 -6.41 -19.64
N VAL A 287 -5.45 -7.24 -19.41
CA VAL A 287 -4.06 -7.01 -18.99
C VAL A 287 -3.58 -5.72 -19.67
N SER A 288 -2.93 -4.74 -19.05
CA SER A 288 -2.14 -3.81 -19.90
C SER A 288 -0.76 -3.20 -19.46
N VAL A 289 0.14 -3.20 -20.45
CA VAL A 289 1.62 -3.05 -20.59
C VAL A 289 1.98 -1.55 -21.14
N LEU A 290 3.12 0.38 -20.35
CA LEU A 290 3.17 1.93 -20.51
C LEU A 290 4.48 2.71 -20.58
N LEU A 291 5.65 2.18 -20.31
CA LEU A 291 6.98 2.82 -20.24
C LEU A 291 7.13 4.29 -19.84
N GLY A 292 8.06 4.53 -18.95
CA GLY A 292 8.58 5.80 -18.51
C GLY A 292 9.46 6.42 -19.57
N TYR A 293 9.24 7.72 -19.78
CA TYR A 293 10.12 8.55 -20.58
C TYR A 293 11.27 9.03 -19.77
N GLY A 294 10.95 9.88 -18.77
CA GLY A 294 11.73 10.85 -17.97
C GLY A 294 12.23 12.14 -18.62
N ASP A 295 11.83 12.42 -19.87
CA ASP A 295 11.39 13.82 -20.01
C ASP A 295 10.25 14.13 -19.00
N GLY A 296 9.69 13.05 -18.40
CA GLY A 296 8.82 12.82 -17.27
C GLY A 296 7.46 12.42 -17.78
N SER A 297 7.35 11.74 -18.91
CA SER A 297 6.06 11.28 -19.43
C SER A 297 5.99 9.78 -19.66
N PHE A 298 4.81 9.20 -19.80
CA PHE A 298 4.66 7.76 -20.08
C PHE A 298 4.56 7.50 -21.61
N HIS A 299 4.51 6.23 -22.05
CA HIS A 299 4.53 5.71 -23.45
C HIS A 299 3.30 4.83 -23.86
N ARG A 300 3.11 4.57 -25.18
CA ARG A 300 1.83 4.03 -25.72
C ARG A 300 1.38 2.69 -25.16
N ALA A 301 0.30 2.74 -24.40
CA ALA A 301 -0.31 1.55 -23.86
C ALA A 301 -0.74 0.43 -24.81
N VAL A 302 -0.51 -0.79 -24.36
CA VAL A 302 -0.81 -2.06 -25.03
C VAL A 302 -1.43 -3.02 -24.03
N THR A 303 -2.25 -3.97 -24.50
CA THR A 303 -3.06 -4.82 -23.63
C THR A 303 -3.04 -6.30 -24.02
N HIS A 304 -3.19 -7.26 -23.09
CA HIS A 304 -3.10 -8.71 -23.40
C HIS A 304 -4.18 -9.63 -22.80
N ALA A 305 -4.26 -10.87 -23.30
CA ALA A 305 -5.51 -11.64 -23.32
C ALA A 305 -5.60 -12.73 -22.25
N SER A 306 -6.81 -12.94 -21.69
CA SER A 306 -6.81 -13.10 -20.24
C SER A 306 -8.01 -13.71 -19.47
N GLY A 307 -9.24 -13.16 -19.47
CA GLY A 307 -10.41 -13.68 -18.71
C GLY A 307 -10.49 -13.30 -17.22
N ASP A 308 -11.62 -13.58 -16.50
CA ASP A 308 -12.69 -12.66 -15.97
C ASP A 308 -12.89 -12.50 -14.41
N ASN A 309 -12.99 -11.27 -13.89
CA ASN A 309 -13.31 -10.87 -12.48
C ASN A 309 -12.19 -10.68 -11.43
N LEU A 310 -11.27 -9.69 -11.47
CA LEU A 310 -9.95 -9.65 -10.76
C LEU A 310 -9.99 -9.32 -9.27
N ASN A 311 -8.82 -9.26 -8.62
CA ASN A 311 -8.62 -8.25 -7.59
C ASN A 311 -7.24 -7.58 -7.43
N MET A 312 -6.11 -8.21 -7.76
CA MET A 312 -4.82 -7.55 -7.50
C MET A 312 -3.54 -8.16 -8.12
N MET A 313 -2.32 -7.70 -7.72
CA MET A 313 -0.95 -8.17 -8.07
C MET A 313 0.35 -7.73 -7.31
N ILE A 314 1.49 -8.38 -7.55
CA ILE A 314 2.88 -7.90 -7.29
C ILE A 314 3.89 -8.31 -8.36
N SER A 315 5.08 -7.69 -8.32
CA SER A 315 6.28 -8.13 -9.04
C SER A 315 7.38 -8.67 -8.15
N ALA A 316 8.25 -9.49 -8.74
CA ALA A 316 9.64 -9.73 -8.38
C ALA A 316 10.20 -10.90 -9.21
N ASP A 317 11.45 -11.38 -8.96
CA ASP A 317 12.19 -12.27 -9.87
C ASP A 317 11.72 -13.70 -9.63
N PHE A 318 10.65 -14.03 -10.34
CA PHE A 318 9.97 -15.29 -10.10
C PHE A 318 10.53 -16.41 -10.98
N ASP A 319 11.37 -16.10 -11.98
CA ASP A 319 12.09 -17.07 -12.81
C ASP A 319 13.64 -17.04 -12.76
N ASP A 320 14.23 -16.22 -11.88
CA ASP A 320 15.68 -16.03 -11.64
C ASP A 320 16.46 -15.61 -12.91
N ASP A 321 15.81 -15.29 -14.03
CA ASP A 321 16.49 -14.98 -15.30
C ASP A 321 17.00 -13.53 -15.40
N GLY A 322 16.91 -12.83 -14.27
CA GLY A 322 17.27 -11.44 -14.04
C GLY A 322 16.09 -10.50 -14.20
N LYS A 323 14.93 -11.00 -14.67
CA LYS A 323 13.78 -10.23 -15.12
C LYS A 323 12.62 -10.50 -14.21
N LEU A 324 12.05 -9.40 -13.77
CA LEU A 324 11.03 -9.48 -12.77
C LEU A 324 9.68 -9.61 -13.47
N ASP A 325 8.81 -10.26 -12.72
CA ASP A 325 7.67 -10.97 -13.23
C ASP A 325 6.40 -10.41 -12.57
N LEU A 326 5.26 -11.08 -12.75
CA LEU A 326 4.00 -10.55 -12.22
C LEU A 326 3.03 -11.57 -11.67
N VAL A 327 2.86 -11.58 -10.37
CA VAL A 327 1.69 -12.20 -9.77
C VAL A 327 0.53 -11.29 -9.60
N VAL A 328 -0.60 -11.97 -9.59
CA VAL A 328 -1.93 -11.51 -9.78
C VAL A 328 -2.72 -12.41 -8.91
N ALA A 329 -3.78 -11.90 -8.35
CA ALA A 329 -4.87 -12.80 -8.14
C ALA A 329 -6.19 -12.18 -8.45
N THR A 330 -7.06 -13.11 -8.68
CA THR A 330 -8.18 -13.02 -9.54
C THR A 330 -9.37 -13.42 -8.69
N SER A 331 -10.52 -12.81 -8.92
CA SER A 331 -11.80 -13.19 -8.33
C SER A 331 -12.44 -14.31 -9.17
N ASN A 332 -13.62 -14.16 -9.77
CA ASN A 332 -14.56 -15.25 -10.11
C ASN A 332 -14.03 -16.55 -10.77
N ASP A 333 -13.00 -16.53 -11.64
CA ASP A 333 -12.37 -17.79 -12.13
C ASP A 333 -11.62 -18.58 -11.05
N ASN A 334 -11.54 -18.00 -9.86
CA ASN A 334 -10.96 -18.49 -8.64
C ASN A 334 -9.43 -18.41 -8.48
N ARG A 335 -8.72 -17.50 -9.17
CA ARG A 335 -7.31 -17.75 -9.53
C ARG A 335 -6.25 -16.87 -8.88
N PHE A 336 -4.99 -17.30 -9.07
CA PHE A 336 -3.79 -16.47 -9.19
C PHE A 336 -3.24 -16.60 -10.61
N ILE A 337 -2.19 -15.85 -10.97
CA ILE A 337 -1.56 -15.83 -12.30
C ILE A 337 -0.10 -15.43 -12.07
N LEU A 338 0.78 -15.72 -13.03
CA LEU A 338 2.16 -15.22 -13.04
C LEU A 338 2.54 -14.76 -14.45
N LEU A 339 3.09 -13.59 -14.71
CA LEU A 339 3.67 -13.29 -16.03
C LEU A 339 5.18 -13.30 -15.97
N CYS A 340 5.84 -14.06 -16.86
CA CYS A 340 7.30 -14.08 -16.94
C CYS A 340 7.87 -13.13 -17.99
N GLY A 341 8.89 -12.36 -17.61
CA GLY A 341 9.50 -11.28 -18.38
C GLY A 341 10.29 -11.73 -19.61
N ASN A 342 10.21 -10.97 -20.69
CA ASN A 342 11.16 -11.06 -21.81
C ASN A 342 12.21 -9.95 -21.79
N GLY A 343 12.06 -8.90 -20.97
CA GLY A 343 13.11 -7.88 -20.81
C GLY A 343 13.00 -6.65 -21.69
N ASP A 344 11.90 -6.50 -22.42
CA ASP A 344 11.79 -5.61 -23.58
C ASP A 344 10.42 -4.93 -23.73
N GLY A 345 9.54 -5.07 -22.75
CA GLY A 345 8.13 -4.72 -22.92
C GLY A 345 7.15 -5.78 -22.45
N THR A 346 7.57 -7.04 -22.42
CA THR A 346 6.68 -8.10 -22.87
C THR A 346 6.87 -9.43 -22.17
N PHE A 347 5.86 -10.27 -22.28
CA PHE A 347 5.65 -11.44 -21.44
C PHE A 347 5.67 -12.75 -22.22
N LEU A 348 5.85 -13.81 -21.48
CA LEU A 348 5.56 -15.16 -21.91
C LEU A 348 4.04 -15.47 -21.80
N SER A 349 3.67 -16.71 -22.09
CA SER A 349 2.27 -17.15 -22.27
C SER A 349 1.71 -17.96 -21.09
N GLN A 350 1.00 -19.08 -21.35
CA GLN A 350 0.00 -19.74 -20.48
C GLN A 350 -0.09 -21.25 -20.77
N LEU A 351 -0.14 -22.23 -19.86
CA LEU A 351 0.17 -22.41 -18.42
C LEU A 351 -0.50 -21.56 -17.32
N THR A 352 -0.77 -22.23 -16.18
CA THR A 352 -1.98 -22.15 -15.33
C THR A 352 -1.85 -23.31 -14.31
N HIS A 353 -1.83 -23.12 -12.99
CA HIS A 353 -1.89 -24.15 -11.91
C HIS A 353 -3.08 -23.80 -10.95
N PRO A 354 -3.07 -23.84 -9.58
CA PRO A 354 -4.15 -23.23 -8.74
C PRO A 354 -3.73 -22.29 -7.56
N SER A 355 -4.57 -21.33 -7.09
CA SER A 355 -4.47 -20.68 -5.73
C SER A 355 -5.74 -20.77 -4.89
N GLY A 356 -6.91 -20.46 -5.46
CA GLY A 356 -8.07 -20.01 -4.68
C GLY A 356 -8.10 -18.49 -4.52
N VAL A 357 -9.16 -17.98 -3.88
CA VAL A 357 -9.79 -16.78 -4.43
C VAL A 357 -10.56 -15.87 -3.46
N SER A 358 -10.10 -14.64 -3.36
CA SER A 358 -10.68 -13.39 -2.87
C SER A 358 -9.73 -12.16 -2.86
N PRO A 359 -8.79 -11.92 -3.76
CA PRO A 359 -7.62 -10.97 -3.65
C PRO A 359 -7.84 -9.42 -3.56
N MET A 360 -6.86 -8.46 -3.48
CA MET A 360 -6.88 -6.91 -3.38
C MET A 360 -5.74 -6.09 -2.61
N SER A 361 -4.50 -6.59 -2.32
CA SER A 361 -3.15 -5.87 -2.31
C SER A 361 -1.88 -6.80 -2.02
N VAL A 362 -0.55 -6.50 -2.16
CA VAL A 362 0.58 -7.48 -1.89
C VAL A 362 2.01 -6.86 -2.00
N THR A 363 3.03 -7.60 -1.51
CA THR A 363 4.50 -7.42 -1.58
C THR A 363 5.23 -8.73 -2.02
N SER A 364 6.55 -8.71 -2.17
CA SER A 364 7.40 -9.83 -2.57
C SER A 364 8.78 -9.69 -1.92
N ALA A 365 9.49 -10.80 -1.72
CA ALA A 365 10.88 -10.85 -1.27
C ALA A 365 11.43 -12.26 -1.50
N ASP A 366 12.75 -12.44 -1.49
CA ASP A 366 13.32 -13.67 -0.91
C ASP A 366 13.19 -13.54 0.59
N LEU A 367 12.61 -14.54 1.25
CA LEU A 367 12.63 -14.61 2.71
C LEU A 367 13.39 -15.84 3.21
N ASN A 368 13.55 -16.89 2.38
CA ASN A 368 14.12 -18.16 2.84
C ASN A 368 15.62 -18.26 2.77
N ASN A 369 16.28 -17.18 2.38
CA ASN A 369 17.71 -17.16 2.21
C ASN A 369 18.22 -18.23 1.19
N ASP A 370 17.33 -18.85 0.40
CA ASP A 370 17.66 -19.59 -0.84
C ASP A 370 17.65 -18.68 -2.08
N LYS A 371 17.17 -17.43 -1.91
CA LYS A 371 17.45 -16.23 -2.73
C LYS A 371 16.58 -16.08 -3.96
N LYS A 372 15.33 -16.49 -3.80
CA LYS A 372 14.33 -16.55 -4.86
C LYS A 372 13.12 -15.77 -4.42
N LEU A 373 12.57 -14.98 -5.32
CA LEU A 373 11.46 -14.14 -4.93
C LEU A 373 10.18 -14.99 -4.90
N ASP A 374 9.52 -14.91 -3.77
CA ASP A 374 8.28 -15.59 -3.49
C ASP A 374 7.15 -14.56 -3.41
N LEU A 375 5.94 -15.00 -3.08
CA LEU A 375 4.78 -14.13 -3.08
C LEU A 375 3.86 -14.32 -1.92
N ALA A 376 3.09 -13.26 -1.70
CA ALA A 376 1.90 -13.44 -0.91
C ALA A 376 0.69 -12.49 -1.08
N VAL A 377 -0.43 -13.11 -1.34
CA VAL A 377 -1.68 -12.60 -1.87
C VAL A 377 -2.85 -13.05 -0.98
N VAL A 378 -3.12 -12.37 0.11
CA VAL A 378 -4.39 -12.46 0.84
C VAL A 378 -5.68 -12.54 0.01
N ASN A 379 -6.79 -13.03 0.53
CA ASN A 379 -8.06 -13.07 -0.16
C ASN A 379 -9.19 -12.75 0.87
N ARG A 380 -10.04 -11.73 0.63
CA ARG A 380 -11.36 -11.39 1.24
C ARG A 380 -12.18 -12.54 1.80
N ASP A 381 -13.10 -12.17 2.67
CA ASP A 381 -13.92 -13.12 3.40
C ASP A 381 -13.02 -14.11 4.06
N ARG A 382 -13.10 -15.40 3.73
CA ARG A 382 -13.31 -16.36 4.80
C ARG A 382 -12.05 -16.49 5.71
N ASN A 383 -10.91 -15.83 5.47
CA ASN A 383 -9.83 -15.56 6.43
C ASN A 383 -8.74 -16.65 6.76
N MET A 384 -7.70 -16.89 5.91
CA MET A 384 -6.40 -17.63 6.20
C MET A 384 -5.36 -17.62 5.00
N VAL A 385 -4.00 -17.58 5.13
CA VAL A 385 -2.90 -17.22 4.13
C VAL A 385 -2.40 -18.21 2.93
N GLY A 386 -2.68 -18.06 1.63
CA GLY A 386 -2.52 -19.05 0.55
C GLY A 386 -1.15 -19.33 -0.14
N ILE A 387 -0.05 -19.20 0.59
CA ILE A 387 1.41 -19.09 0.25
C ILE A 387 1.96 -19.52 -1.11
N LEU A 388 2.90 -18.74 -1.66
CA LEU A 388 3.55 -19.01 -2.94
C LEU A 388 5.09 -18.88 -2.87
N LEU A 389 5.74 -19.83 -2.18
CA LEU A 389 7.19 -20.04 -2.16
C LEU A 389 7.78 -20.08 -3.59
N GLY A 390 8.74 -19.23 -3.92
CA GLY A 390 9.43 -19.14 -5.19
C GLY A 390 10.48 -20.24 -5.37
N TYR A 391 10.70 -20.63 -6.64
CA TYR A 391 11.73 -21.60 -7.04
C TYR A 391 12.64 -21.10 -8.19
N GLY A 392 12.44 -19.88 -8.69
CA GLY A 392 13.26 -19.33 -9.78
C GLY A 392 13.12 -20.14 -11.07
N ASP A 393 11.87 -20.41 -11.48
CA ASP A 393 11.54 -20.94 -12.81
C ASP A 393 10.16 -20.47 -13.34
N GLY A 394 9.58 -19.44 -12.72
CA GLY A 394 8.35 -18.83 -13.20
C GLY A 394 7.11 -19.64 -12.85
N THR A 395 7.11 -20.24 -11.66
CA THR A 395 6.00 -20.95 -11.02
C THR A 395 6.07 -20.78 -9.49
N PHE A 396 5.15 -21.36 -8.71
CA PHE A 396 5.12 -21.11 -7.26
C PHE A 396 4.71 -22.27 -6.35
N GLY A 397 5.01 -22.01 -5.08
CA GLY A 397 4.75 -22.72 -3.84
C GLY A 397 3.43 -23.46 -3.74
N ALA A 398 3.49 -24.78 -3.61
CA ALA A 398 2.34 -25.64 -3.29
C ALA A 398 2.08 -25.89 -1.77
N ALA A 399 0.83 -25.74 -1.28
CA ALA A 399 0.17 -25.45 0.05
C ALA A 399 -0.30 -26.31 1.36
N ALA A 400 -0.01 -25.92 2.63
CA ALA A 400 -0.77 -26.29 3.90
C ALA A 400 -1.36 -25.06 4.68
N THR A 401 -1.72 -24.95 6.02
CA THR A 401 -2.67 -23.83 6.42
C THR A 401 -2.97 -23.21 7.88
N TYR A 402 -2.96 -21.84 8.08
CA TYR A 402 -3.18 -20.99 9.32
C TYR A 402 -4.04 -19.64 9.20
N PRO A 403 -4.86 -19.26 10.21
CA PRO A 403 -6.08 -18.43 10.00
C PRO A 403 -6.11 -16.92 10.32
N VAL A 404 -6.01 -16.06 9.31
CA VAL A 404 -6.26 -14.63 9.53
C VAL A 404 -7.61 -14.43 10.24
N SER A 405 -7.71 -13.40 11.08
CA SER A 405 -8.95 -13.01 11.75
C SER A 405 -10.01 -12.39 10.79
N SER A 406 -10.98 -11.52 11.14
CA SER A 406 -12.16 -11.25 10.25
C SER A 406 -12.21 -10.07 9.25
N TYR A 407 -11.91 -10.29 7.94
CA TYR A 407 -12.20 -9.53 6.67
C TYR A 407 -10.90 -9.13 5.87
N PRO A 408 -10.13 -9.85 4.95
CA PRO A 408 -8.65 -9.68 4.47
C PRO A 408 -8.05 -8.86 3.16
N ILE A 409 -6.85 -8.07 3.05
CA ILE A 409 -6.43 -6.73 2.29
C ILE A 409 -5.02 -6.33 1.60
N SER A 410 -3.92 -5.79 2.21
CA SER A 410 -2.67 -5.16 1.61
C SER A 410 -1.38 -5.46 2.42
N VAL A 411 -0.11 -5.07 2.08
CA VAL A 411 1.10 -5.54 2.85
C VAL A 411 2.56 -5.09 2.54
N ILE A 412 3.51 -5.39 3.46
CA ILE A 412 4.98 -5.53 3.33
C ILE A 412 5.56 -6.71 4.14
N SER A 413 6.83 -7.05 3.90
CA SER A 413 7.73 -7.74 4.83
C SER A 413 8.82 -6.80 5.40
N ALA A 414 9.30 -7.07 6.62
CA ALA A 414 10.44 -6.44 7.31
C ALA A 414 11.06 -7.44 8.33
N ASP A 415 12.21 -7.20 9.00
CA ASP A 415 12.79 -8.07 10.08
C ASP A 415 12.76 -7.33 11.42
N LEU A 416 12.20 -7.94 12.47
CA LEU A 416 11.70 -7.21 13.66
C LEU A 416 12.07 -7.87 15.00
N ASN A 417 12.79 -8.97 14.92
CA ASN A 417 13.53 -9.62 16.01
C ASN A 417 15.05 -9.55 15.77
N ASN A 418 15.47 -9.02 14.63
CA ASN A 418 16.85 -8.95 14.17
C ASN A 418 17.53 -10.33 14.00
N ASP A 419 16.77 -11.43 13.84
CA ASP A 419 17.29 -12.78 13.57
C ASP A 419 17.58 -13.06 12.08
N LYS A 420 17.16 -12.14 11.19
CA LYS A 420 17.43 -12.13 9.73
C LYS A 420 16.68 -13.17 8.92
N SER A 421 15.69 -13.76 9.55
CA SER A 421 14.44 -14.02 8.85
C SER A 421 13.90 -12.67 8.35
N LEU A 422 13.69 -12.50 7.04
CA LEU A 422 12.72 -11.50 6.60
C LEU A 422 11.34 -12.08 6.81
N ASP A 423 10.36 -11.19 6.97
CA ASP A 423 9.50 -11.43 8.10
C ASP A 423 8.12 -10.70 7.92
N LEU A 424 6.96 -11.29 8.32
CA LEU A 424 5.60 -10.84 7.90
C LEU A 424 4.38 -10.85 8.85
N VAL A 425 4.39 -9.94 9.80
CA VAL A 425 3.78 -8.63 9.87
C VAL A 425 2.19 -8.67 9.54
N ALA A 426 1.11 -8.40 10.41
CA ALA A 426 -0.33 -7.87 10.02
C ALA A 426 -1.55 -7.47 10.99
N THR A 427 -2.48 -6.64 10.44
CA THR A 427 -3.51 -5.63 10.90
C THR A 427 -4.84 -5.65 10.08
N SER A 428 -6.09 -5.42 10.52
CA SER A 428 -6.81 -5.78 11.76
C SER A 428 -8.34 -5.81 11.79
N ALA A 429 -9.06 -4.79 11.38
CA ALA A 429 -10.30 -4.38 11.98
C ALA A 429 -11.72 -5.03 11.80
N GLY A 430 -11.92 -6.31 12.18
CA GLY A 430 -13.22 -6.99 12.28
C GLY A 430 -13.85 -7.38 13.66
N ASP A 431 -13.11 -7.92 14.63
CA ASP A 431 -13.36 -7.96 16.08
C ASP A 431 -12.05 -8.02 16.97
N HIS A 432 -11.26 -6.92 17.12
CA HIS A 432 -10.04 -6.61 17.94
C HIS A 432 -8.92 -5.49 17.57
N ARG A 433 -7.59 -5.49 17.37
CA ARG A 433 -6.44 -6.36 17.53
C ARG A 433 -5.35 -5.98 16.43
N VAL A 434 -4.22 -6.69 16.32
CA VAL A 434 -3.08 -6.85 15.32
C VAL A 434 -2.07 -7.92 15.83
N CYS A 435 -1.17 -8.57 15.05
CA CYS A 435 -0.16 -9.56 15.54
C CYS A 435 1.00 -9.93 14.51
N VAL A 436 2.19 -10.60 14.71
CA VAL A 436 2.87 -11.68 15.57
C VAL A 436 3.17 -13.25 15.25
N LEU A 437 3.60 -13.77 14.06
CA LEU A 437 4.39 -15.04 13.71
C LEU A 437 5.90 -14.92 13.20
N LEU A 438 7.05 -15.46 13.73
CA LEU A 438 8.49 -15.32 13.24
C LEU A 438 9.24 -16.49 12.49
N GLY A 439 10.16 -16.22 11.55
CA GLY A 439 11.00 -17.20 10.83
C GLY A 439 12.09 -18.01 11.58
N TYR A 440 12.93 -18.71 10.79
CA TYR A 440 14.40 -18.95 10.94
C TYR A 440 15.10 -19.75 9.77
N GLY A 441 14.54 -19.91 8.54
CA GLY A 441 14.95 -21.01 7.60
C GLY A 441 14.45 -21.14 6.12
N ASP A 442 13.70 -22.20 5.74
CA ASP A 442 13.53 -22.83 4.38
C ASP A 442 12.11 -22.85 3.68
N GLY A 443 10.97 -22.80 4.40
CA GLY A 443 9.62 -22.38 3.94
C GLY A 443 8.62 -21.62 4.88
N GLU A 444 8.96 -21.16 6.11
CA GLU A 444 8.11 -21.23 7.32
C GLU A 444 8.44 -20.30 8.65
N PHE A 445 7.48 -19.71 9.41
CA PHE A 445 7.40 -18.89 10.70
C PHE A 445 6.24 -19.12 11.84
N ARG A 446 5.92 -18.21 12.86
CA ARG A 446 5.33 -18.48 14.27
C ARG A 446 3.89 -18.19 14.94
N THR A 447 2.79 -18.91 14.69
CA THR A 447 1.35 -18.71 15.19
C THR A 447 0.56 -17.42 15.57
N GLN A 448 1.06 -16.19 15.71
CA GLN A 448 0.28 -14.92 15.89
C GLN A 448 -0.08 -14.28 17.23
N VAL A 449 0.75 -13.56 18.02
CA VAL A 449 0.32 -13.04 19.37
C VAL A 449 -0.79 -11.96 19.38
N LYS A 450 -0.77 -10.82 20.08
CA LYS A 450 -2.04 -10.10 20.36
C LYS A 450 -2.11 -8.59 20.76
N TYR A 451 -2.81 -7.64 20.09
CA TYR A 451 -2.94 -6.23 20.65
C TYR A 451 -4.32 -5.49 20.61
N ASP A 452 -4.51 -4.16 20.56
CA ASP A 452 -5.82 -3.58 20.10
C ASP A 452 -5.68 -3.23 18.62
N VAL A 453 -6.52 -2.56 17.80
CA VAL A 453 -7.21 -1.24 17.91
C VAL A 453 -8.75 -1.31 17.89
N GLY A 454 -9.64 -0.74 17.02
CA GLY A 454 -9.49 0.27 15.96
C GLY A 454 -10.65 0.68 15.04
N SER A 455 -10.80 0.15 13.79
CA SER A 455 -11.95 0.26 12.84
C SER A 455 -11.80 -0.42 11.46
N TYR A 456 -10.79 -0.11 10.62
CA TYR A 456 -10.57 -0.57 9.20
C TYR A 456 -9.20 -0.04 8.69
N PRO A 457 -8.10 -0.60 9.17
CA PRO A 457 -6.75 -0.06 9.08
C PRO A 457 -6.25 -0.06 7.61
N LEU A 458 -5.42 0.93 7.12
CA LEU A 458 -5.29 1.66 5.76
C LEU A 458 -4.67 1.23 4.27
N SER A 459 -3.35 0.97 3.90
CA SER A 459 -2.65 0.13 2.76
C SER A 459 -1.04 -0.30 2.65
N ILE A 460 0.15 0.29 3.11
CA ILE A 460 1.49 -0.21 3.76
C ILE A 460 2.89 0.63 3.82
N VAL A 461 3.84 0.49 4.85
CA VAL A 461 5.39 0.52 5.04
C VAL A 461 5.94 -0.04 6.46
N SER A 462 7.18 0.21 6.98
CA SER A 462 7.81 0.02 8.35
C SER A 462 9.32 0.46 8.45
N GLU A 463 9.85 1.02 9.56
CA GLU A 463 11.30 1.42 9.73
C GLU A 463 11.80 1.43 11.23
N ASP A 464 12.96 2.04 11.58
CA ASP A 464 13.56 2.24 12.95
C ASP A 464 13.55 3.74 13.34
N PHE A 465 12.91 4.12 14.45
CA PHE A 465 12.30 5.45 14.52
C PHE A 465 12.88 6.47 15.48
N ASN A 466 13.15 6.10 16.74
CA ASN A 466 13.98 6.91 17.63
C ASN A 466 15.42 6.37 17.80
N HIS A 467 15.82 5.43 16.92
CA HIS A 467 17.18 4.92 16.66
C HIS A 467 17.82 3.97 17.70
N ASP A 468 17.30 2.74 17.82
CA ASP A 468 17.93 1.63 18.58
C ASP A 468 18.12 0.34 17.75
N GLY A 469 17.63 0.31 16.51
CA GLY A 469 17.80 -0.81 15.58
C GLY A 469 16.72 -1.88 15.70
N ASN A 470 15.53 -1.51 16.17
CA ASN A 470 14.32 -2.33 16.07
C ASN A 470 13.52 -1.90 14.84
N ILE A 471 12.38 -2.53 14.56
CA ILE A 471 11.50 -2.11 13.46
C ILE A 471 10.08 -1.89 13.99
N ASP A 472 9.51 -0.75 13.59
CA ASP A 472 8.45 -0.05 14.29
C ASP A 472 7.35 0.47 13.35
N LEU A 473 6.07 0.55 13.76
CA LEU A 473 4.97 0.99 12.88
C LEU A 473 3.63 1.56 13.43
N ALA A 474 2.74 2.02 12.52
CA ALA A 474 1.34 2.47 12.70
C ALA A 474 0.40 2.41 11.48
N VAL A 475 -0.86 1.96 11.66
CA VAL A 475 -1.81 1.77 10.54
C VAL A 475 -2.62 3.03 10.07
N LEU A 476 -3.78 2.98 9.38
CA LEU A 476 -4.56 4.19 8.95
C LEU A 476 -6.04 4.05 8.64
N ASN A 477 -6.74 5.11 8.22
CA ASN A 477 -7.64 5.66 9.19
C ASN A 477 -8.90 6.37 8.73
N ALA A 478 -10.04 5.98 9.29
CA ALA A 478 -11.32 6.65 9.11
C ALA A 478 -12.52 6.24 10.00
N GLY A 479 -12.26 5.75 11.21
CA GLY A 479 -13.20 5.22 12.18
C GLY A 479 -13.58 6.02 13.43
N GLU A 480 -12.68 6.85 13.98
CA GLU A 480 -12.87 7.94 14.97
C GLU A 480 -11.63 8.92 15.20
N SER A 481 -11.43 9.98 14.38
CA SER A 481 -10.54 11.20 14.46
C SER A 481 -8.97 11.28 14.46
N THR A 482 -8.23 10.31 14.92
CA THR A 482 -6.81 10.24 15.36
C THR A 482 -5.71 9.50 14.55
N PHE A 483 -4.56 9.07 15.15
CA PHE A 483 -3.58 8.07 14.64
C PHE A 483 -2.69 7.43 15.77
N SER A 484 -2.11 6.22 15.62
CA SER A 484 -1.87 5.14 16.63
C SER A 484 -0.57 4.32 16.42
N VAL A 485 0.32 4.15 17.43
CA VAL A 485 1.74 3.78 17.26
C VAL A 485 2.53 3.20 18.47
N LEU A 486 3.22 2.08 18.36
CA LEU A 486 3.69 1.32 19.52
C LEU A 486 5.11 1.82 19.94
N LEU A 487 5.59 1.60 21.19
CA LEU A 487 7.00 1.87 21.62
C LEU A 487 7.72 0.62 22.23
N GLY A 488 9.04 0.32 22.10
CA GLY A 488 9.54 -1.09 22.04
C GLY A 488 10.88 -1.62 22.58
N ASN A 489 11.32 -2.79 22.02
CA ASN A 489 12.26 -3.74 22.68
C ASN A 489 13.11 -4.74 21.84
N GLY A 490 12.90 -4.90 20.52
CA GLY A 490 13.76 -5.66 19.60
C GLY A 490 13.71 -7.19 19.49
N ASP A 491 12.83 -7.92 20.21
CA ASP A 491 12.85 -9.40 20.16
C ASP A 491 11.59 -10.14 19.64
N GLY A 492 10.42 -9.50 19.43
CA GLY A 492 8.91 -9.82 19.35
C GLY A 492 7.72 -10.19 20.54
N THR A 493 7.14 -9.72 21.76
CA THR A 493 6.84 -8.60 22.88
C THR A 493 6.81 -7.01 22.87
N LEU A 494 5.80 -6.27 22.32
CA LEU A 494 5.89 -4.80 22.00
C LEU A 494 5.08 -3.85 22.92
N LEU A 495 5.59 -2.66 23.37
CA LEU A 495 5.01 -1.73 24.41
C LEU A 495 3.85 -0.76 24.00
N THR A 496 3.77 0.47 24.54
CA THR A 496 2.50 1.27 24.63
C THR A 496 2.52 2.68 24.01
N GLN A 497 1.84 2.95 22.88
CA GLN A 497 1.58 4.29 22.28
C GLN A 497 1.05 5.49 23.15
N VAL A 498 0.47 6.59 22.58
CA VAL A 498 -0.38 7.57 23.36
C VAL A 498 -1.98 8.01 22.85
N LYS A 499 -1.55 9.38 22.71
CA LYS A 499 -2.13 10.80 22.96
C LYS A 499 -2.86 11.63 21.83
N TYR A 500 -2.96 11.24 20.55
CA TYR A 500 -3.08 12.19 19.43
C TYR A 500 -4.54 12.70 19.06
N GLU A 501 -4.90 14.03 19.14
CA GLU A 501 -6.30 14.65 19.25
C GLU A 501 -6.73 15.95 18.43
N VAL A 502 -7.81 16.00 17.58
CA VAL A 502 -8.22 17.11 16.62
C VAL A 502 -9.63 17.04 15.81
N PRO A 503 -9.84 17.32 14.46
CA PRO A 503 -11.12 17.09 13.66
C PRO A 503 -11.50 15.87 12.73
N SER A 504 -10.85 15.49 11.59
CA SER A 504 -11.41 14.69 10.41
C SER A 504 -10.69 13.41 9.76
N SER A 505 -10.90 12.96 8.46
CA SER A 505 -10.79 11.60 7.76
C SER A 505 -9.43 11.10 7.14
N LEU A 506 -8.95 9.83 7.11
CA LEU A 506 -7.65 9.42 6.47
C LEU A 506 -7.51 8.30 5.39
N SER A 507 -6.34 8.36 4.68
CA SER A 507 -5.85 7.49 3.58
C SER A 507 -4.40 7.55 2.83
N ALA A 508 -3.16 7.96 3.29
CA ALA A 508 -1.80 7.46 2.71
C ALA A 508 -0.55 7.50 3.67
N MET A 509 0.77 7.37 3.28
CA MET A 509 2.12 7.40 4.06
C MET A 509 3.30 6.63 3.20
N ILE A 510 4.67 6.73 3.25
CA ILE A 510 5.82 5.73 2.94
C ILE A 510 7.18 5.59 3.78
N SER A 511 8.38 6.20 3.53
CA SER A 511 9.57 6.36 4.45
C SER A 511 10.66 7.40 4.02
N ALA A 512 11.27 8.16 4.97
CA ALA A 512 12.63 8.83 4.99
C ALA A 512 12.86 9.87 6.17
N ASP A 513 13.84 10.83 6.11
CA ASP A 513 14.26 11.90 7.09
C ASP A 513 14.57 13.25 6.39
N PHE A 514 14.38 14.41 7.06
CA PHE A 514 13.73 15.50 6.33
C PHE A 514 13.78 16.98 6.79
N ASN A 515 13.68 17.32 8.09
CA ASN A 515 14.23 18.62 8.56
C ASN A 515 15.74 18.49 8.81
N ASP A 516 16.30 17.38 8.33
CA ASP A 516 17.65 16.91 8.58
C ASP A 516 17.96 16.82 10.10
N ASP A 517 16.93 16.58 10.95
CA ASP A 517 17.07 16.38 12.40
C ASP A 517 17.27 14.90 12.82
N GLY A 518 17.18 13.96 11.87
CA GLY A 518 17.74 12.60 11.99
C GLY A 518 16.75 11.52 12.42
N ASN A 519 15.45 11.77 12.27
CA ASN A 519 14.35 10.87 12.63
C ASN A 519 13.45 10.68 11.36
N LEU A 520 12.41 9.82 11.30
CA LEU A 520 11.70 9.48 10.02
C LEU A 520 10.18 9.89 9.77
N ASP A 521 9.84 10.84 8.83
CA ASP A 521 8.69 11.84 8.46
C ASP A 521 7.11 11.83 8.52
N ILE A 522 6.32 12.95 8.57
CA ILE A 522 4.84 13.05 8.85
C ILE A 522 4.10 14.21 8.14
N ILE A 523 3.16 13.94 7.22
CA ILE A 523 2.07 14.89 6.86
C ILE A 523 0.73 14.17 6.79
N VAL A 524 -0.36 14.47 7.49
CA VAL A 524 -1.65 13.69 7.52
C VAL A 524 -2.53 13.60 6.23
N SER A 525 -3.86 13.25 6.22
CA SER A 525 -4.97 13.95 5.47
C SER A 525 -6.48 13.80 5.83
N ASN A 526 -6.78 14.08 7.09
CA ASN A 526 -8.02 14.40 7.83
C ASN A 526 -9.19 15.18 7.08
N ARG A 527 -9.87 14.50 6.12
CA ARG A 527 -10.58 14.92 4.86
C ARG A 527 -11.53 16.10 4.64
N ASP A 528 -12.39 16.60 5.53
CA ASP A 528 -13.47 17.51 5.01
C ASP A 528 -12.92 18.84 4.54
N MET A 529 -12.05 19.40 5.38
CA MET A 529 -12.23 20.78 5.81
C MET A 529 -11.70 21.80 4.80
N GLN A 530 -11.33 21.33 3.62
CA GLN A 530 -10.51 22.02 2.69
C GLN A 530 -9.09 22.36 3.21
N CYS A 531 -8.52 21.62 4.20
CA CYS A 531 -7.18 21.89 4.78
C CYS A 531 -6.14 20.64 5.19
N VAL A 532 -4.75 20.24 5.06
CA VAL A 532 -3.28 20.53 4.49
C VAL A 532 -2.03 20.99 5.41
N ASN A 533 -0.98 20.19 5.82
CA ASN A 533 0.00 20.49 6.93
C ASN A 533 0.94 19.40 7.64
N ILE A 534 2.26 19.65 7.80
CA ILE A 534 3.46 19.05 8.54
C ILE A 534 3.41 18.41 9.95
N PHE A 535 4.39 17.63 10.50
CA PHE A 535 4.25 17.02 11.87
C PHE A 535 5.46 16.71 12.86
N LEU A 536 6.75 17.06 12.73
CA LEU A 536 7.66 17.55 13.81
C LEU A 536 7.81 16.78 15.19
N GLY A 537 8.01 15.46 15.24
CA GLY A 537 8.22 14.46 16.35
C GLY A 537 9.64 14.26 16.93
N ASN A 538 9.96 13.10 17.55
CA ASN A 538 10.97 12.94 18.64
C ASN A 538 11.94 11.71 18.70
N GLU A 539 13.21 11.96 19.10
CA GLU A 539 14.19 10.97 19.64
C GLU A 539 13.73 10.25 20.94
N ASP A 540 12.65 10.71 21.58
CA ASP A 540 12.01 10.04 22.73
C ASP A 540 10.79 9.22 22.34
N GLY A 541 10.38 9.33 21.08
CA GLY A 541 9.03 9.04 20.66
C GLY A 541 8.21 10.26 20.17
N THR A 542 7.64 11.03 21.10
CA THR A 542 6.24 11.53 21.10
C THR A 542 5.89 12.98 20.54
N PHE A 543 4.66 13.61 20.74
CA PHE A 543 3.95 14.57 19.78
C PHE A 543 3.37 16.10 20.16
N ARG A 544 3.93 17.30 19.79
CA ARG A 544 3.90 18.83 20.07
C ARG A 544 2.65 19.72 19.77
N THR A 545 2.20 19.84 18.51
CA THR A 545 1.45 20.89 17.74
C THR A 545 2.25 22.09 17.18
N SER A 546 1.58 22.96 16.36
CA SER A 546 2.19 23.73 15.24
C SER A 546 1.25 24.71 14.41
N ILE A 547 1.09 24.64 13.04
CA ILE A 547 0.48 25.72 12.15
C ILE A 547 -0.60 25.30 11.06
N ALA A 548 -0.38 25.48 9.72
CA ALA A 548 -1.28 25.18 8.54
C ALA A 548 -0.71 25.60 7.16
N TYR A 549 -1.07 24.97 6.02
CA TYR A 549 -0.92 25.56 4.66
C TYR A 549 -2.30 25.81 3.96
N PRO A 550 -2.51 26.55 2.85
CA PRO A 550 -3.86 26.71 2.23
C PRO A 550 -3.95 27.03 0.72
N THR A 551 -5.18 27.12 0.16
CA THR A 551 -5.42 26.83 -1.27
C THR A 551 -6.89 27.00 -1.82
N GLY A 552 -7.90 26.21 -1.39
CA GLY A 552 -8.95 25.66 -2.30
C GLY A 552 -10.03 24.67 -1.74
N ALA A 553 -10.04 23.37 -2.12
CA ALA A 553 -11.26 22.55 -2.40
C ALA A 553 -11.38 21.00 -2.06
N THR A 554 -10.46 20.36 -1.29
CA THR A 554 -10.49 19.02 -0.58
C THR A 554 -10.20 17.67 -1.37
N PRO A 555 -8.93 17.06 -1.33
CA PRO A 555 -8.30 15.81 -2.09
C PRO A 555 -7.82 14.25 -1.91
N SER A 556 -6.51 13.84 -2.14
CA SER A 556 -5.79 12.49 -2.32
C SER A 556 -4.25 12.35 -1.80
N SER A 557 -3.30 11.47 -2.25
CA SER A 557 -1.98 11.04 -1.59
C SER A 557 -0.56 11.45 -2.14
N LEU A 558 0.56 10.77 -1.74
CA LEU A 558 2.02 11.13 -1.76
C LEU A 558 3.09 9.94 -1.48
N VAL A 559 4.40 9.91 -1.94
CA VAL A 559 5.51 8.86 -1.63
C VAL A 559 7.04 9.05 -1.99
N SER A 560 8.01 9.18 -1.03
CA SER A 560 9.52 8.94 -0.97
C SER A 560 10.77 9.75 -1.59
N GLY A 561 10.97 11.10 -1.49
CA GLY A 561 12.33 11.81 -1.55
C GLY A 561 12.48 13.33 -1.98
N ASP A 562 13.65 13.85 -2.46
CA ASP A 562 14.05 15.31 -2.79
C ASP A 562 13.38 15.98 -4.00
N PHE A 563 13.17 17.33 -4.04
CA PHE A 563 12.72 18.07 -5.27
C PHE A 563 13.80 18.92 -5.91
N ASN A 564 13.89 20.22 -5.59
CA ASN A 564 14.34 21.23 -6.57
C ASN A 564 15.86 21.34 -6.71
N ASP A 565 16.47 20.16 -6.89
CA ASP A 565 17.82 19.74 -6.57
C ASP A 565 18.31 20.48 -5.32
N ASP A 566 17.45 20.53 -4.29
CA ASP A 566 17.54 21.45 -3.14
C ASP A 566 18.37 20.83 -2.00
N GLY A 567 18.46 19.50 -1.97
CA GLY A 567 19.20 18.73 -0.96
C GLY A 567 18.39 18.45 0.30
N LYS A 568 17.10 18.75 0.29
CA LYS A 568 16.10 18.30 1.27
C LYS A 568 15.28 17.25 0.57
N LEU A 569 14.68 16.32 1.31
CA LEU A 569 13.59 15.59 0.69
C LEU A 569 12.41 16.61 0.42
N ASP A 570 11.27 16.28 -0.24
CA ASP A 570 10.21 17.28 -0.55
C ASP A 570 8.83 16.71 -1.03
N LEU A 571 7.69 17.25 -0.61
CA LEU A 571 6.36 16.75 -0.93
C LEU A 571 5.71 16.96 -2.33
N ALA A 572 5.16 15.87 -2.86
CA ALA A 572 4.25 15.71 -4.07
C ALA A 572 1.25 15.02 -4.05
N VAL A 573 0.33 15.26 -3.03
CA VAL A 573 -1.15 15.39 -3.00
C VAL A 573 -1.69 16.28 -4.13
N ALA A 574 -2.28 15.79 -5.22
CA ALA A 574 -3.16 14.66 -5.46
C ALA A 574 -4.59 14.95 -5.04
N ASN A 575 -5.56 15.07 -5.96
CA ASN A 575 -6.29 16.36 -5.99
C ASN A 575 -7.83 16.51 -5.88
N LYS A 576 -8.66 15.52 -5.53
CA LYS A 576 -10.07 15.53 -5.01
C LYS A 576 -11.30 16.13 -5.78
N ASP A 577 -11.76 17.40 -5.64
CA ASP A 577 -12.99 17.90 -6.35
C ASP A 577 -12.83 18.87 -7.58
N GLY A 578 -12.53 18.35 -8.79
CA GLY A 578 -12.41 19.13 -10.06
C GLY A 578 -11.02 19.15 -10.79
N ASP A 579 -10.73 18.04 -11.44
CA ASP A 579 -9.61 17.58 -12.27
C ASP A 579 -8.26 18.40 -12.22
N SER A 580 -7.29 18.12 -11.31
CA SER A 580 -6.01 18.86 -11.04
C SER A 580 -4.92 18.17 -10.17
N VAL A 581 -3.85 18.88 -9.75
CA VAL A 581 -2.82 18.61 -8.70
C VAL A 581 -2.45 19.94 -8.00
N SER A 582 -1.97 20.06 -6.73
CA SER A 582 -1.66 21.40 -6.11
C SER A 582 -0.31 21.86 -5.44
N ILE A 583 0.70 22.40 -6.15
CA ILE A 583 2.11 22.23 -5.76
C ILE A 583 2.71 23.12 -4.68
N LEU A 584 3.21 22.55 -3.61
CA LEU A 584 3.63 23.21 -2.39
C LEU A 584 5.16 22.99 -2.28
N LEU A 585 6.06 24.00 -2.26
CA LEU A 585 7.58 23.96 -2.25
C LEU A 585 8.22 24.08 -0.83
N GLY A 586 9.19 23.22 -0.46
CA GLY A 586 9.59 22.94 0.93
C GLY A 586 10.71 23.84 1.51
N TYR A 587 11.07 23.69 2.79
CA TYR A 587 12.20 24.43 3.41
C TYR A 587 13.17 23.61 4.29
N GLY A 588 12.93 22.33 4.63
CA GLY A 588 13.88 21.57 5.47
C GLY A 588 13.88 21.98 6.95
N ASP A 589 12.74 22.44 7.47
CA ASP A 589 12.60 22.87 8.87
C ASP A 589 11.22 22.57 9.47
N GLY A 590 10.43 21.78 8.76
CA GLY A 590 9.02 21.59 9.01
C GLY A 590 8.16 22.80 8.67
N ASN A 591 8.50 23.61 7.66
CA ASN A 591 7.67 24.71 7.16
C ASN A 591 7.93 25.02 5.69
N PHE A 592 7.03 25.81 5.10
CA PHE A 592 6.49 25.52 3.78
C PHE A 592 5.82 26.71 3.09
N ARG A 593 5.64 26.63 1.75
CA ARG A 593 5.14 27.66 0.83
C ARG A 593 3.60 27.57 0.60
N SER A 594 3.14 27.36 -0.63
CA SER A 594 1.72 27.49 -1.07
C SER A 594 1.49 26.86 -2.46
N GLN A 595 0.29 26.31 -2.72
CA GLN A 595 0.05 25.49 -3.90
C GLN A 595 0.31 26.24 -5.21
N ILE A 596 0.82 25.52 -6.20
CA ILE A 596 0.72 25.85 -7.60
C ILE A 596 -0.10 24.73 -8.25
N THR A 597 -1.40 24.94 -8.34
CA THR A 597 -2.32 23.98 -8.96
C THR A 597 -2.20 23.95 -10.47
N TYR A 598 -2.22 22.76 -11.07
CA TYR A 598 -2.43 22.58 -12.52
C TYR A 598 -3.40 21.40 -12.75
N ALA A 599 -3.95 21.21 -13.96
CA ALA A 599 -5.21 20.49 -14.20
C ALA A 599 -5.14 19.08 -14.86
N ALA A 600 -5.99 18.14 -14.43
CA ALA A 600 -6.09 16.74 -14.86
C ALA A 600 -7.40 16.45 -15.63
N ASN A 601 -7.78 15.17 -15.74
CA ASN A 601 -9.17 14.66 -15.75
C ASN A 601 -9.48 14.01 -14.36
N SER A 602 -10.45 13.10 -14.27
CA SER A 602 -11.01 12.62 -13.00
C SER A 602 -10.48 11.25 -12.56
N SER A 603 -10.20 10.89 -11.31
CA SER A 603 -10.51 11.42 -9.97
C SER A 603 -9.69 10.92 -8.75
N PRO A 604 -8.46 10.41 -8.86
CA PRO A 604 -7.47 10.25 -7.77
C PRO A 604 -7.53 9.69 -6.30
N THR A 605 -6.47 8.90 -5.99
CA THR A 605 -5.96 8.33 -4.71
C THR A 605 -4.41 8.35 -4.48
N PHE A 606 -3.62 7.33 -4.91
CA PHE A 606 -2.34 6.71 -4.45
C PHE A 606 -1.17 6.18 -5.35
N ILE A 607 0.02 5.81 -4.85
CA ILE A 607 1.21 6.39 -5.50
C ILE A 607 2.58 5.67 -5.64
N ILE A 608 3.34 5.96 -6.73
CA ILE A 608 4.82 5.83 -6.95
C ILE A 608 5.19 6.10 -8.44
N SER A 609 6.41 6.47 -8.89
CA SER A 609 7.61 7.14 -8.30
C SER A 609 8.76 7.28 -9.32
N GLY A 610 9.71 8.26 -9.31
CA GLY A 610 11.13 7.95 -9.70
C GLY A 610 11.91 8.56 -10.89
N ASP A 611 13.13 8.05 -11.17
CA ASP A 611 13.94 8.51 -12.33
C ASP A 611 13.40 7.88 -13.59
N PHE A 612 12.67 8.63 -14.39
CA PHE A 612 11.99 8.04 -15.52
C PHE A 612 12.81 8.02 -16.80
N ASN A 613 13.95 8.74 -16.91
CA ASN A 613 14.76 8.82 -18.13
C ASN A 613 16.26 8.64 -17.96
N ASN A 614 16.81 8.84 -16.76
CA ASN A 614 18.21 9.20 -16.50
C ASN A 614 18.62 10.64 -16.86
N ASP A 615 17.75 11.63 -16.68
CA ASP A 615 18.10 13.07 -16.57
C ASP A 615 18.09 13.58 -15.13
N LYS A 616 17.62 12.73 -14.19
CA LYS A 616 17.92 12.75 -12.74
C LYS A 616 17.19 13.80 -11.92
N ASN A 617 16.37 14.63 -12.56
CA ASN A 617 15.40 15.46 -11.87
C ASN A 617 13.99 14.99 -12.19
N LEU A 618 13.02 15.29 -11.33
CA LEU A 618 12.05 14.26 -11.01
C LEU A 618 10.75 14.35 -11.77
N ASP A 619 10.44 13.17 -12.20
CA ASP A 619 9.48 12.71 -13.12
C ASP A 619 8.52 11.76 -12.38
N LEU A 620 7.31 11.63 -12.89
CA LEU A 620 6.21 11.17 -12.07
C LEU A 620 5.09 10.45 -12.78
N ILE A 621 4.44 9.42 -12.23
CA ILE A 621 3.31 8.76 -12.89
C ILE A 621 1.90 9.16 -12.47
N VAL A 622 1.00 8.22 -12.07
CA VAL A 622 -0.47 8.41 -12.13
C VAL A 622 -1.51 7.22 -12.28
N GLY A 623 -2.69 7.32 -11.65
CA GLY A 623 -3.94 6.55 -11.83
C GLY A 623 -5.26 7.40 -12.03
N SER A 624 -6.42 6.73 -11.97
CA SER A 624 -7.86 7.12 -11.95
C SER A 624 -8.65 5.87 -12.28
N THR A 625 -9.95 5.84 -12.04
CA THR A 625 -10.80 4.79 -12.56
C THR A 625 -12.14 5.20 -13.20
N ASP A 626 -12.89 6.18 -12.71
CA ASP A 626 -13.95 6.83 -13.52
C ASP A 626 -13.39 7.59 -14.67
N LYS A 627 -12.20 8.13 -14.45
CA LYS A 627 -11.22 8.44 -15.44
C LYS A 627 -10.81 7.10 -16.10
N SER A 628 -9.63 6.53 -15.80
CA SER A 628 -8.96 5.39 -16.51
C SER A 628 -8.07 5.84 -17.73
N THR A 629 -6.71 5.89 -17.60
CA THR A 629 -5.44 6.23 -18.40
C THR A 629 -4.18 5.62 -17.70
N LEU A 630 -2.95 5.73 -18.19
CA LEU A 630 -1.84 6.19 -17.31
C LEU A 630 -0.92 7.05 -18.16
N THR A 631 -0.33 8.07 -17.56
CA THR A 631 0.52 9.15 -18.11
C THR A 631 1.71 9.35 -17.16
N LEU A 632 2.67 10.24 -17.40
CA LEU A 632 3.62 10.65 -16.36
C LEU A 632 3.91 12.19 -16.54
N LEU A 633 4.26 13.00 -15.51
CA LEU A 633 4.61 14.46 -15.55
C LEU A 633 6.09 14.81 -15.63
N LEU A 634 6.40 15.79 -16.49
CA LEU A 634 7.78 16.14 -16.85
C LEU A 634 8.58 16.78 -15.73
N GLY A 635 9.63 16.13 -15.21
CA GLY A 635 10.64 16.75 -14.36
C GLY A 635 11.37 17.92 -15.00
N LYS A 636 11.95 18.77 -14.15
CA LYS A 636 12.89 19.86 -14.54
C LYS A 636 13.88 20.30 -13.44
N GLY A 637 13.85 19.73 -12.24
CA GLY A 637 14.77 20.13 -11.14
C GLY A 637 14.49 21.52 -10.55
N ASP A 638 13.29 22.09 -10.76
CA ASP A 638 12.96 23.46 -10.31
C ASP A 638 11.62 23.61 -9.59
N GLY A 639 10.99 22.51 -9.19
CA GLY A 639 9.62 22.55 -8.68
C GLY A 639 8.62 22.99 -9.75
N SER A 640 8.89 22.69 -11.03
CA SER A 640 8.02 23.02 -12.16
C SER A 640 8.11 21.98 -13.27
N PHE A 641 6.97 21.63 -13.87
CA PHE A 641 6.82 20.44 -14.71
C PHE A 641 5.96 20.71 -15.93
N ARG A 642 5.59 19.67 -16.69
CA ARG A 642 4.94 19.85 -18.00
C ARG A 642 4.04 18.68 -18.40
N ILE A 643 2.97 19.06 -19.11
CA ILE A 643 2.03 18.19 -19.79
C ILE A 643 2.64 17.60 -21.08
N GLN A 644 2.67 16.26 -21.21
CA GLN A 644 3.20 15.54 -22.36
C GLN A 644 2.22 14.63 -23.17
N ILE A 645 1.99 13.29 -22.98
CA ILE A 645 1.21 12.47 -24.00
C ILE A 645 -0.20 11.88 -23.66
N THR A 646 -0.65 10.72 -24.24
CA THR A 646 -2.08 10.25 -24.22
C THR A 646 -2.47 8.75 -24.60
N TYR A 647 -2.38 7.66 -23.78
CA TYR A 647 -2.45 6.22 -24.23
C TYR A 647 -3.06 5.02 -23.35
N LEU A 648 -3.78 4.02 -23.94
CA LEU A 648 -4.70 2.96 -23.34
C LEU A 648 -4.28 1.56 -22.77
N ILE A 649 -4.21 1.41 -21.45
CA ILE A 649 -4.44 0.14 -20.71
C ILE A 649 -5.93 -0.27 -20.82
N ASP A 650 -6.48 -1.12 -19.96
CA ASP A 650 -7.92 -1.28 -19.82
C ASP A 650 -8.36 -0.71 -18.47
N LYS A 651 -9.62 -0.34 -18.43
CA LYS A 651 -10.44 0.02 -17.27
C LYS A 651 -9.85 0.41 -15.88
N SER A 652 -8.73 0.04 -15.24
CA SER A 652 -8.90 -0.31 -13.79
C SER A 652 -7.76 -0.27 -12.71
N PRO A 653 -7.27 0.89 -12.15
CA PRO A 653 -6.37 0.93 -10.93
C PRO A 653 -6.86 1.20 -9.40
N SER A 654 -6.14 0.93 -8.24
CA SER A 654 -6.31 -0.01 -6.93
C SER A 654 -5.13 -0.84 -6.08
N SER A 655 -4.24 -1.78 -6.59
CA SER A 655 -2.76 -2.13 -6.34
C SER A 655 -1.66 -2.45 -7.56
N LEU A 656 -0.50 -1.96 -8.25
CA LEU A 656 0.75 -0.99 -8.54
C LEU A 656 2.13 -1.00 -7.87
N THR A 657 3.17 -1.14 -8.68
CA THR A 657 4.44 -1.71 -8.33
C THR A 657 5.56 -0.96 -9.14
N SER A 658 6.59 -0.38 -8.46
CA SER A 658 7.87 0.17 -9.01
C SER A 658 9.14 -0.25 -8.14
N ALA A 659 10.30 -0.70 -8.70
CA ALA A 659 11.68 -1.11 -8.21
C ALA A 659 12.56 -2.04 -9.18
N ASP A 660 13.79 -1.65 -9.59
CA ASP A 660 14.67 -2.09 -10.73
C ASP A 660 15.19 -3.56 -10.96
N PHE A 661 14.70 -4.44 -11.88
CA PHE A 661 15.50 -5.64 -12.35
C PHE A 661 15.08 -6.45 -13.66
N ASN A 662 15.80 -6.36 -14.81
CA ASN A 662 15.86 -7.25 -16.03
C ASN A 662 17.30 -7.33 -16.54
N GLY A 663 17.96 -6.19 -16.64
CA GLY A 663 19.41 -6.18 -16.67
C GLY A 663 20.15 -4.87 -16.97
N ASP A 664 19.56 -3.81 -17.55
CA ASP A 664 20.31 -2.63 -18.06
C ASP A 664 20.59 -1.32 -17.19
N GLY A 665 20.02 -1.08 -15.97
CA GLY A 665 19.96 0.08 -14.99
C GLY A 665 18.60 0.89 -14.68
N LYS A 666 17.39 0.36 -14.97
CA LYS A 666 15.92 0.69 -15.34
C LYS A 666 15.00 0.09 -14.30
N LEU A 667 14.63 0.97 -13.43
CA LEU A 667 13.35 0.92 -12.81
C LEU A 667 12.26 1.01 -13.92
N ASP A 668 11.08 0.48 -13.67
CA ASP A 668 10.08 0.01 -14.64
C ASP A 668 8.80 -0.49 -13.91
N ILE A 669 7.92 -1.28 -14.53
CA ILE A 669 6.53 -0.86 -14.75
C ILE A 669 5.36 -1.75 -14.29
N LEU A 670 4.55 -1.37 -13.28
CA LEU A 670 3.56 -2.33 -12.72
C LEU A 670 2.24 -1.84 -11.94
N VAL A 671 0.98 -2.42 -12.04
CA VAL A 671 -0.44 -2.01 -11.61
C VAL A 671 -1.57 -3.10 -11.69
N ALA A 672 -2.44 -3.35 -10.69
CA ALA A 672 -3.48 -4.40 -10.71
C ALA A 672 -4.89 -4.06 -11.21
N SER A 673 -5.96 -4.78 -10.76
CA SER A 673 -7.42 -4.50 -10.98
C SER A 673 -8.48 -5.33 -10.18
N LEU A 674 -9.83 -5.17 -10.29
CA LEU A 674 -10.89 -5.81 -9.42
C LEU A 674 -12.13 -6.52 -10.07
N ASP A 675 -12.28 -6.62 -11.39
CA ASP A 675 -13.46 -7.28 -12.00
C ASP A 675 -13.14 -7.88 -13.41
N SER A 676 -11.88 -8.01 -13.81
CA SER A 676 -11.48 -8.67 -15.07
C SER A 676 -10.62 -9.91 -15.01
N ASN A 677 -9.95 -10.31 -13.94
CA ASN A 677 -8.92 -11.37 -13.84
C ASN A 677 -7.66 -11.23 -14.75
N THR A 678 -7.65 -10.33 -15.71
CA THR A 678 -6.61 -9.97 -16.70
C THR A 678 -5.44 -9.12 -16.15
N ILE A 679 -4.14 -9.18 -16.52
CA ILE A 679 -2.98 -8.62 -15.75
C ILE A 679 -1.61 -8.43 -16.46
N SER A 680 -0.74 -7.41 -16.17
CA SER A 680 0.17 -6.96 -17.25
C SER A 680 1.48 -6.12 -17.16
N VAL A 681 2.64 -6.67 -16.83
CA VAL A 681 3.98 -6.01 -16.95
C VAL A 681 4.28 -5.39 -18.34
N PHE A 682 4.75 -4.15 -18.44
CA PHE A 682 5.63 -3.76 -19.59
C PHE A 682 7.11 -3.98 -19.22
N LEU A 683 8.08 -3.77 -20.10
CA LEU A 683 9.47 -3.50 -19.68
C LEU A 683 10.11 -2.41 -20.56
N ASN A 684 10.92 -1.55 -19.97
CA ASN A 684 11.38 -0.35 -20.63
C ASN A 684 12.43 -0.60 -21.71
N ASN A 685 12.62 0.39 -22.60
CA ASN A 685 13.53 0.36 -23.73
C ASN A 685 14.19 1.73 -23.98
#